data_AF-A0A2K4WJT8-F1
#
_entry.id   AF-A0A2K4WJT8-F1
#
_cell.length_a   1.000
_cell.length_b   1.000
_cell.length_c   1.000
_cell.angle_alpha   90.00
_cell.angle_beta   90.00
_cell.angle_gamma   90.00
#
_symmetry.space_group_name_H-M   'P 1'
#
loop_
_entity.id
_entity.type
_entity.pdbx_description
1 polymer ?
#
loop_
_entity_poly.entity_id
_entity_poly.type
_entity_poly.pdbx_seq_one_letter_code
_entity_poly.pdbx_strand_id
1 'polypeptide(L)'
;MLLPPELAFLAPLLRSPREEYKSAAWLISDFDSTIWQYSFEYKKAPKELDWDVPLSDGSSLLDEKNRDTLLGFKYFLTCSTRNESDTGETNDLKGHQARQFWRACHIIDFLLINDSRYQIFRYGLAGLTGGNLIELLDTFSKNTSIAESVYNWTPTLREYCYTLLKETDDSRILETLKARPQLMILTNEQKDEDELGIPLDLIPPIRACLYINDMYGSPQVDYGQQPNTIRLSQVLYPQCLWGKTQPKTVHAVLGFNDDTSMFTREYAGVPAHTGTNTIMRDQTYFGYRSSLYNLGTLLEIGLPAPQISALVEADAYAPKLGIKGRFRTVPSDTVFKSIRHAIEFHIEHGEEIIKGFCRIALECQKRGVAPSTLSEAEVKSIIGPYLVNLGVSQLSLSSRIIDTKTLRESIKGNKEEYFIKLRNNVGLYDLLATYVGGIQLTVGVLMARRVSELYTLKANKCLSECGDWLYFRNAKSSKHLFGHRRSEARPIEPIAGDMIKNLVKMQKILMRIGYIKTYHTLFALPHMRGNRGLVDSGNAAYNRNLDIFCDYFEMPVNALGQRWYLRQHQMRRFFAMLFFYCGSFSSLDTLRWMLGHTDIKHVWNYLTESTEGAILASAAAQHAAENIHIGNTENFKELVELIKKHYQTENYTLIATSELEDYIADLMSEGMVEIEPEFFTDADGTHMKIVSRLKYKEAA
;
A
#
# COMPACT_ATOMS: atom_id res chain seq x y z
N MET A 1 -15.84 -35.37 30.40
CA MET A 1 -16.56 -34.95 31.61
C MET A 1 -18.05 -35.01 31.27
N LEU A 2 -18.86 -35.80 31.99
CA LEU A 2 -20.31 -35.82 31.76
C LEU A 2 -20.91 -34.63 32.50
N LEU A 3 -21.52 -33.69 31.77
CA LEU A 3 -22.22 -32.57 32.38
C LEU A 3 -23.44 -33.06 33.17
N PRO A 4 -23.80 -32.36 34.26
CA PRO A 4 -25.07 -32.57 34.94
C PRO A 4 -26.26 -32.45 33.97
N PRO A 5 -27.38 -33.18 34.18
CA PRO A 5 -28.55 -33.16 33.31
C PRO A 5 -29.10 -31.75 33.05
N GLU A 6 -28.99 -30.85 34.04
CA GLU A 6 -29.45 -29.46 33.95
C GLU A 6 -28.60 -28.62 32.98
N LEU A 7 -27.36 -29.05 32.70
CA LEU A 7 -26.42 -28.38 31.79
C LEU A 7 -26.25 -29.14 30.47
N ALA A 8 -27.03 -30.20 30.23
CA ALA A 8 -26.93 -31.01 29.01
C ALA A 8 -27.17 -30.20 27.72
N PHE A 9 -27.92 -29.09 27.79
CA PHE A 9 -28.13 -28.17 26.67
C PHE A 9 -26.86 -27.41 26.25
N LEU A 10 -25.83 -27.35 27.10
CA LEU A 10 -24.51 -26.78 26.80
C LEU A 10 -23.57 -27.80 26.12
N ALA A 11 -23.90 -29.09 26.11
CA ALA A 11 -23.06 -30.11 25.49
C ALA A 11 -22.74 -29.85 24.00
N PRO A 12 -23.65 -29.29 23.17
CA PRO A 12 -23.33 -28.89 21.80
C PRO A 12 -22.35 -27.71 21.70
N LEU A 13 -22.23 -26.90 22.77
CA LEU A 13 -21.34 -25.74 22.87
C LEU A 13 -19.96 -26.12 23.43
N LEU A 14 -19.83 -27.28 24.08
CA LEU A 14 -18.59 -27.82 24.62
C LEU A 14 -17.97 -28.83 23.66
N ARG A 15 -17.65 -28.38 22.44
CA ARG A 15 -16.88 -29.20 21.49
C ARG A 15 -15.48 -29.43 22.06
N SER A 16 -14.91 -30.62 21.82
CA SER A 16 -13.51 -30.83 22.15
C SER A 16 -12.65 -29.89 21.28
N PRO A 17 -11.54 -29.33 21.81
CA PRO A 17 -10.67 -28.45 21.03
C PRO A 17 -10.25 -29.08 19.70
N ARG A 18 -10.02 -30.41 19.68
CA ARG A 18 -9.68 -31.17 18.48
C ARG A 18 -10.75 -31.09 17.37
N GLU A 19 -12.03 -31.16 17.70
CA GLU A 19 -13.11 -31.02 16.71
C GLU A 19 -13.36 -29.56 16.35
N GLU A 20 -13.21 -28.66 17.32
CA GLU A 20 -13.41 -27.23 17.10
C GLU A 20 -12.36 -26.65 16.14
N TYR A 21 -11.11 -27.10 16.27
CA TYR A 21 -9.95 -26.58 15.52
C TYR A 21 -9.96 -27.06 14.06
N LYS A 22 -10.82 -28.01 13.68
CA LYS A 22 -11.01 -28.40 12.27
C LYS A 22 -11.77 -27.35 11.44
N SER A 23 -12.48 -26.44 12.09
CA SER A 23 -13.33 -25.46 11.41
C SER A 23 -12.72 -24.06 11.39
N ALA A 24 -12.83 -23.38 10.25
CA ALA A 24 -12.49 -21.97 10.10
C ALA A 24 -13.39 -21.32 9.04
N ALA A 25 -13.84 -20.07 9.26
CA ALA A 25 -14.77 -19.38 8.36
C ALA A 25 -14.23 -19.21 6.93
N TRP A 26 -12.91 -19.22 6.75
CA TRP A 26 -12.25 -19.09 5.45
C TRP A 26 -12.01 -20.43 4.73
N LEU A 27 -12.16 -21.57 5.42
CA LEU A 27 -11.95 -22.91 4.87
C LEU A 27 -13.29 -23.43 4.31
N ILE A 28 -13.36 -23.60 3.00
CA ILE A 28 -14.58 -23.98 2.27
C ILE A 28 -14.70 -25.49 2.14
N SER A 29 -13.58 -26.15 1.82
CA SER A 29 -13.52 -27.61 1.72
C SER A 29 -13.51 -28.27 3.09
N ASP A 30 -13.79 -29.57 3.13
CA ASP A 30 -13.60 -30.38 4.34
C ASP A 30 -12.14 -30.36 4.82
N PHE A 31 -11.92 -30.33 6.14
CA PHE A 31 -10.59 -30.28 6.76
C PHE A 31 -9.72 -31.48 6.38
N ASP A 32 -10.30 -32.66 6.25
CA ASP A 32 -9.56 -33.88 5.94
C ASP A 32 -9.28 -34.04 4.43
N SER A 33 -9.82 -33.14 3.58
CA SER A 33 -9.54 -33.10 2.13
C SER A 33 -8.04 -33.00 1.80
N THR A 34 -7.62 -33.65 0.71
CA THR A 34 -6.26 -33.57 0.17
C THR A 34 -5.96 -32.21 -0.46
N ILE A 35 -6.98 -31.57 -1.05
CA ILE A 35 -6.89 -30.21 -1.57
C ILE A 35 -7.86 -29.34 -0.78
N TRP A 36 -7.32 -28.29 -0.17
CA TRP A 36 -8.08 -27.30 0.57
C TRP A 36 -8.51 -26.15 -0.33
N GLN A 37 -9.81 -25.90 -0.40
CA GLN A 37 -10.37 -24.69 -0.99
C GLN A 37 -10.58 -23.66 0.11
N TYR A 38 -10.02 -22.46 -0.07
CA TYR A 38 -10.14 -21.38 0.90
C TYR A 38 -10.44 -20.03 0.26
N SER A 39 -11.16 -19.18 0.98
CA SER A 39 -11.46 -17.82 0.54
C SER A 39 -11.51 -16.86 1.71
N PHE A 40 -10.85 -15.72 1.54
CA PHE A 40 -11.03 -14.55 2.37
C PHE A 40 -11.83 -13.48 1.61
N GLU A 41 -12.89 -13.92 0.90
CA GLU A 41 -13.73 -13.12 -0.02
C GLU A 41 -12.97 -12.53 -1.21
N TYR A 42 -12.15 -13.35 -1.86
CA TYR A 42 -11.47 -12.95 -3.08
C TYR A 42 -12.49 -12.62 -4.19
N LYS A 43 -12.31 -11.48 -4.87
CA LYS A 43 -13.20 -11.02 -5.95
C LYS A 43 -13.34 -11.99 -7.14
N LYS A 44 -12.40 -12.92 -7.30
CA LYS A 44 -12.37 -13.88 -8.39
C LYS A 44 -13.01 -15.20 -7.95
N ALA A 45 -12.16 -16.12 -7.49
CA ALA A 45 -12.53 -17.46 -7.06
C ALA A 45 -11.77 -17.78 -5.75
N PRO A 46 -12.25 -18.77 -4.97
CA PRO A 46 -11.46 -19.41 -3.93
C PRO A 46 -10.09 -19.84 -4.45
N LYS A 47 -9.11 -19.86 -3.55
CA LYS A 47 -7.77 -20.39 -3.83
C LYS A 47 -7.67 -21.81 -3.31
N GLU A 48 -6.64 -22.53 -3.78
CA GLU A 48 -6.38 -23.92 -3.43
C GLU A 48 -5.05 -24.07 -2.69
N LEU A 49 -5.01 -25.01 -1.76
CA LEU A 49 -3.82 -25.53 -1.08
C LEU A 49 -3.78 -27.04 -1.31
N ASP A 50 -2.76 -27.51 -2.01
CA ASP A 50 -2.56 -28.94 -2.28
C ASP A 50 -1.58 -29.52 -1.26
N TRP A 51 -2.05 -30.47 -0.47
CA TRP A 51 -1.26 -31.13 0.58
C TRP A 51 -0.34 -32.23 0.04
N ASP A 52 -0.41 -32.58 -1.26
CA ASP A 52 0.56 -33.46 -1.91
C ASP A 52 1.88 -32.72 -2.15
N VAL A 53 2.72 -32.73 -1.12
CA VAL A 53 4.00 -32.02 -1.10
C VAL A 53 5.13 -33.02 -0.87
N PRO A 54 6.17 -33.05 -1.72
CA PRO A 54 7.31 -33.96 -1.55
C PRO A 54 8.21 -33.51 -0.39
N LEU A 55 8.70 -34.47 0.38
CA LEU A 55 9.72 -34.32 1.42
C LEU A 55 11.10 -34.78 0.92
N SER A 56 12.14 -34.47 1.69
CA SER A 56 13.55 -34.70 1.31
C SER A 56 13.96 -36.16 1.20
N ASP A 57 13.19 -37.08 1.79
CA ASP A 57 13.38 -38.53 1.66
C ASP A 57 12.61 -39.15 0.47
N GLY A 58 11.98 -38.30 -0.35
CA GLY A 58 11.19 -38.70 -1.52
C GLY A 58 9.75 -39.11 -1.23
N SER A 59 9.31 -39.07 0.04
CA SER A 59 7.91 -39.32 0.40
C SER A 59 7.02 -38.11 0.19
N SER A 60 5.71 -38.32 0.16
CA SER A 60 4.72 -37.23 0.18
C SER A 60 4.27 -36.94 1.61
N LEU A 61 3.92 -35.69 1.89
CA LEU A 61 3.25 -35.30 3.13
C LEU A 61 1.90 -36.04 3.32
N LEU A 62 1.28 -36.54 2.25
CA LEU A 62 0.08 -37.39 2.30
C LEU A 62 0.35 -38.85 2.69
N ASP A 63 1.60 -39.30 2.70
CA ASP A 63 1.94 -40.67 3.07
C ASP A 63 1.63 -40.93 4.55
N GLU A 64 1.15 -42.12 4.88
CA GLU A 64 0.68 -42.46 6.24
C GLU A 64 1.76 -42.28 7.32
N LYS A 65 3.04 -42.46 6.97
CA LYS A 65 4.16 -42.21 7.91
C LYS A 65 4.29 -40.74 8.32
N ASN A 66 3.78 -39.82 7.50
CA ASN A 66 3.84 -38.37 7.69
C ASN A 66 2.52 -37.80 8.23
N ARG A 67 1.55 -38.66 8.58
CA ARG A 67 0.19 -38.29 9.00
C ARG A 67 0.16 -37.27 10.13
N ASP A 68 0.98 -37.46 11.17
CA ASP A 68 1.03 -36.54 12.31
C ASP A 68 1.56 -35.16 11.92
N THR A 69 2.56 -35.10 11.04
CA THR A 69 3.10 -33.85 10.49
C THR A 69 2.06 -33.13 9.62
N LEU A 70 1.36 -33.87 8.76
CA LEU A 70 0.27 -33.33 7.93
C LEU A 70 -0.84 -32.73 8.80
N LEU A 71 -1.31 -33.48 9.80
CA LEU A 71 -2.32 -32.99 10.74
C LEU A 71 -1.79 -31.79 11.53
N GLY A 72 -0.53 -31.83 11.97
CA GLY A 72 0.14 -30.72 12.65
C GLY A 72 0.09 -29.44 11.83
N PHE A 73 0.45 -29.49 10.54
CA PHE A 73 0.36 -28.32 9.65
C PHE A 73 -1.07 -27.86 9.39
N LYS A 74 -2.02 -28.78 9.18
CA LYS A 74 -3.44 -28.44 8.99
C LYS A 74 -4.02 -27.70 10.20
N TYR A 75 -3.84 -28.26 11.41
CA TYR A 75 -4.29 -27.61 12.65
C TYR A 75 -3.53 -26.33 12.94
N PHE A 76 -2.23 -26.26 12.63
CA PHE A 76 -1.46 -25.03 12.79
C PHE A 76 -2.04 -23.86 11.98
N LEU A 77 -2.46 -24.10 10.74
CA LEU A 77 -3.11 -23.08 9.90
C LEU A 77 -4.44 -22.62 10.49
N THR A 78 -5.32 -23.53 10.90
CA THR A 78 -6.62 -23.15 11.46
C THR A 78 -6.45 -22.44 12.80
N CYS A 79 -5.64 -22.98 13.71
CA CYS A 79 -5.36 -22.39 15.02
C CYS A 79 -4.72 -21.00 14.93
N SER A 80 -3.75 -20.79 14.03
CA SER A 80 -3.09 -19.49 13.88
C SER A 80 -4.02 -18.35 13.45
N THR A 81 -5.20 -18.68 12.93
CA THR A 81 -6.21 -17.71 12.47
C THR A 81 -7.39 -17.53 13.43
N ARG A 82 -7.43 -18.30 14.53
CA ARG A 82 -8.45 -18.17 15.57
C ARG A 82 -8.21 -16.90 16.38
N ASN A 83 -9.29 -16.27 16.82
CA ASN A 83 -9.24 -15.14 17.73
C ASN A 83 -10.15 -15.48 18.91
N GLU A 84 -9.61 -15.58 20.13
CA GLU A 84 -10.36 -15.99 21.33
C GLU A 84 -11.42 -14.97 21.76
N SER A 85 -11.41 -13.76 21.20
CA SER A 85 -12.10 -12.59 21.77
C SER A 85 -13.22 -11.96 20.93
N ASP A 86 -13.68 -12.52 19.80
CA ASP A 86 -14.71 -11.80 19.03
C ASP A 86 -15.67 -12.64 18.17
N THR A 87 -16.97 -12.42 18.38
CA THR A 87 -18.12 -13.01 17.67
C THR A 87 -18.58 -12.19 16.45
N GLY A 88 -17.73 -11.30 15.92
CA GLY A 88 -18.11 -10.33 14.87
C GLY A 88 -17.28 -10.40 13.59
N GLU A 89 -17.91 -10.68 12.44
CA GLU A 89 -17.26 -10.66 11.13
C GLU A 89 -17.05 -9.23 10.60
N THR A 90 -15.80 -8.83 10.40
CA THR A 90 -15.43 -7.52 9.81
C THR A 90 -14.36 -7.70 8.74
N ASN A 91 -14.24 -6.77 7.77
CA ASN A 91 -13.15 -6.86 6.77
C ASN A 91 -11.76 -6.69 7.38
N ASP A 92 -11.63 -5.92 8.47
CA ASP A 92 -10.36 -5.77 9.16
C ASP A 92 -9.98 -7.07 9.89
N LEU A 93 -10.96 -7.80 10.43
CA LEU A 93 -10.77 -9.15 10.99
C LEU A 93 -10.37 -10.15 9.90
N LYS A 94 -11.06 -10.16 8.74
CA LYS A 94 -10.71 -11.03 7.60
C LYS A 94 -9.32 -10.72 7.04
N GLY A 95 -8.95 -9.44 6.93
CA GLY A 95 -7.60 -9.03 6.52
C GLY A 95 -6.53 -9.32 7.58
N HIS A 96 -6.89 -9.36 8.86
CA HIS A 96 -6.01 -9.84 9.92
C HIS A 96 -5.82 -11.37 9.85
N GLN A 97 -6.89 -12.14 9.74
CA GLN A 97 -6.86 -13.59 9.58
C GLN A 97 -6.06 -14.00 8.35
N ALA A 98 -6.26 -13.32 7.21
CA ALA A 98 -5.47 -13.56 6.00
C ALA A 98 -3.97 -13.35 6.24
N ARG A 99 -3.58 -12.30 6.99
CA ARG A 99 -2.17 -12.06 7.34
C ARG A 99 -1.60 -13.13 8.26
N GLN A 100 -2.36 -13.61 9.23
CA GLN A 100 -1.94 -14.72 10.10
C GLN A 100 -1.82 -16.03 9.32
N PHE A 101 -2.78 -16.31 8.44
CA PHE A 101 -2.73 -17.44 7.52
C PHE A 101 -1.47 -17.39 6.64
N TRP A 102 -1.15 -16.25 6.03
CA TRP A 102 0.07 -16.10 5.23
C TRP A 102 1.34 -16.34 6.05
N ARG A 103 1.40 -15.81 7.28
CA ARG A 103 2.55 -16.03 8.18
C ARG A 103 2.74 -17.50 8.52
N ALA A 104 1.66 -18.19 8.85
CA ALA A 104 1.68 -19.61 9.11
C ALA A 104 2.11 -20.40 7.86
N CYS A 105 1.58 -20.07 6.68
CA CYS A 105 2.04 -20.65 5.41
C CYS A 105 3.54 -20.42 5.14
N HIS A 106 4.07 -19.22 5.38
CA HIS A 106 5.50 -18.96 5.23
C HIS A 106 6.36 -19.77 6.21
N ILE A 107 5.90 -19.96 7.45
CA ILE A 107 6.58 -20.82 8.43
C ILE A 107 6.58 -22.27 7.92
N ILE A 108 5.44 -22.79 7.45
CA ILE A 108 5.34 -24.14 6.89
C ILE A 108 6.28 -24.29 5.69
N ASP A 109 6.21 -23.38 4.72
CA ASP A 109 7.08 -23.41 3.54
C ASP A 109 8.56 -23.37 3.93
N PHE A 110 8.95 -22.54 4.90
CA PHE A 110 10.33 -22.48 5.36
C PHE A 110 10.79 -23.80 5.98
N LEU A 111 9.93 -24.44 6.79
CA LEU A 111 10.21 -25.76 7.36
C LEU A 111 10.34 -26.84 6.27
N LEU A 112 9.48 -26.80 5.24
CA LEU A 112 9.51 -27.74 4.12
C LEU A 112 10.73 -27.54 3.21
N ILE A 113 11.11 -26.30 2.91
CA ILE A 113 12.34 -25.98 2.16
C ILE A 113 13.57 -26.52 2.88
N ASN A 114 13.57 -26.45 4.21
CA ASN A 114 14.67 -26.88 5.08
C ASN A 114 14.44 -28.26 5.70
N ASP A 115 13.54 -29.09 5.12
CA ASP A 115 13.16 -30.39 5.68
C ASP A 115 14.37 -31.28 5.95
N SER A 116 15.32 -31.37 5.01
CA SER A 116 16.54 -32.18 5.19
C SER A 116 17.38 -31.71 6.38
N ARG A 117 17.42 -30.41 6.65
CA ARG A 117 18.20 -29.81 7.74
C ARG A 117 17.50 -29.95 9.10
N TYR A 118 16.20 -29.73 9.14
CA TYR A 118 15.38 -29.85 10.36
C TYR A 118 14.85 -31.26 10.61
N GLN A 119 15.09 -32.18 9.68
CA GLN A 119 14.68 -33.58 9.75
C GLN A 119 13.17 -33.75 9.98
N ILE A 120 12.34 -32.93 9.29
CA ILE A 120 10.87 -32.94 9.48
C ILE A 120 10.28 -34.26 9.01
N PHE A 121 10.79 -34.84 7.91
CA PHE A 121 10.41 -36.16 7.42
C PHE A 121 10.65 -37.29 8.44
N ARG A 122 11.59 -37.10 9.37
CA ARG A 122 12.00 -38.14 10.34
C ARG A 122 11.39 -37.95 11.72
N TYR A 123 11.36 -36.72 12.22
CA TYR A 123 10.93 -36.41 13.60
C TYR A 123 9.66 -35.56 13.67
N GLY A 124 9.10 -35.15 12.52
CA GLY A 124 7.96 -34.25 12.45
C GLY A 124 8.21 -32.92 13.16
N LEU A 125 7.13 -32.31 13.64
CA LEU A 125 7.20 -31.03 14.36
C LEU A 125 7.77 -31.17 15.78
N ALA A 126 7.72 -32.36 16.37
CA ALA A 126 8.27 -32.60 17.71
C ALA A 126 9.80 -32.58 17.77
N GLY A 127 10.47 -32.79 16.62
CA GLY A 127 11.92 -32.70 16.51
C GLY A 127 12.48 -31.27 16.53
N LEU A 128 11.62 -30.25 16.43
CA LEU A 128 12.06 -28.85 16.42
C LEU A 128 12.54 -28.39 17.80
N THR A 129 13.80 -27.96 17.85
CA THR A 129 14.44 -27.42 19.05
C THR A 129 14.29 -25.89 19.14
N GLY A 130 14.53 -25.31 20.32
CA GLY A 130 14.52 -23.85 20.50
C GLY A 130 15.51 -23.15 19.57
N GLY A 131 16.69 -23.73 19.36
CA GLY A 131 17.67 -23.26 18.38
C GLY A 131 17.14 -23.24 16.94
N ASN A 132 16.35 -24.24 16.52
CA ASN A 132 15.73 -24.24 15.18
C ASN A 132 14.69 -23.13 15.04
N LEU A 133 13.85 -22.93 16.07
CA LEU A 133 12.83 -21.89 16.06
C LEU A 133 13.44 -20.48 16.08
N ILE A 134 14.51 -20.27 16.86
CA ILE A 134 15.28 -19.02 16.88
C ILE A 134 15.93 -18.77 15.52
N GLU A 135 16.54 -19.79 14.91
CA GLU A 135 17.14 -19.65 13.58
C GLU A 135 16.12 -19.22 12.52
N LEU A 136 14.92 -19.79 12.56
CA LEU A 136 13.82 -19.40 11.66
C LEU A 136 13.48 -17.91 11.85
N LEU A 137 13.25 -17.48 13.09
CA LEU A 137 12.92 -16.09 13.41
C LEU A 137 14.05 -15.11 13.05
N ASP A 138 15.30 -15.49 13.33
CA ASP A 138 16.49 -14.72 12.96
C ASP A 138 16.59 -14.58 11.43
N THR A 139 16.42 -15.67 10.70
CA THR A 139 16.44 -15.67 9.22
C THR A 139 15.35 -14.76 8.65
N PHE A 140 14.14 -14.84 9.20
CA PHE A 140 13.05 -13.95 8.78
C PHE A 140 13.40 -12.49 9.03
N SER A 141 14.04 -12.18 10.16
CA SER A 141 14.37 -10.81 10.56
C SER A 141 15.40 -10.12 9.64
N LYS A 142 16.28 -10.87 8.98
CA LYS A 142 17.43 -10.34 8.21
C LYS A 142 17.07 -9.53 6.96
N ASN A 143 15.88 -9.74 6.38
CA ASN A 143 15.43 -9.02 5.18
C ASN A 143 14.01 -8.45 5.37
N THR A 144 13.70 -7.32 4.73
CA THR A 144 12.33 -6.80 4.66
C THR A 144 11.46 -7.56 3.66
N SER A 145 12.07 -8.17 2.64
CA SER A 145 11.40 -9.00 1.65
C SER A 145 11.25 -10.43 2.15
N ILE A 146 10.00 -10.86 2.34
CA ILE A 146 9.69 -12.26 2.67
C ILE A 146 10.09 -13.21 1.53
N ALA A 147 10.04 -12.74 0.27
CA ALA A 147 10.52 -13.51 -0.87
C ALA A 147 12.00 -13.87 -0.72
N GLU A 148 12.80 -12.95 -0.19
CA GLU A 148 14.23 -13.20 0.08
C GLU A 148 14.43 -14.01 1.36
N SER A 149 13.82 -13.63 2.48
CA SER A 149 14.04 -14.32 3.76
C SER A 149 13.59 -15.78 3.76
N VAL A 150 12.43 -16.09 3.16
CA VAL A 150 11.85 -17.44 3.20
C VAL A 150 12.36 -18.30 2.04
N TYR A 151 12.39 -17.72 0.83
CA TYR A 151 12.60 -18.48 -0.39
C TYR A 151 13.98 -18.24 -1.03
N ASN A 152 14.78 -17.30 -0.51
CA ASN A 152 16.05 -16.89 -1.13
C ASN A 152 15.88 -16.57 -2.63
N TRP A 153 14.81 -15.84 -2.95
CA TRP A 153 14.30 -15.71 -4.31
C TRP A 153 15.31 -15.18 -5.33
N THR A 154 15.97 -14.06 -5.05
CA THR A 154 16.86 -13.43 -6.04
C THR A 154 18.06 -14.33 -6.38
N PRO A 155 18.80 -14.90 -5.41
CA PRO A 155 19.86 -15.86 -5.70
C PRO A 155 19.37 -17.13 -6.40
N THR A 156 18.25 -17.72 -5.96
CA THR A 156 17.71 -18.94 -6.59
C THR A 156 17.29 -18.69 -8.04
N LEU A 157 16.67 -17.55 -8.34
CA LEU A 157 16.31 -17.17 -9.70
C LEU A 157 17.55 -16.94 -10.57
N ARG A 158 18.60 -16.31 -10.01
CA ARG A 158 19.87 -16.08 -10.71
C ARG A 158 20.51 -17.41 -11.13
N GLU A 159 20.65 -18.35 -10.19
CA GLU A 159 21.21 -19.67 -10.48
C GLU A 159 20.38 -20.43 -11.51
N TYR A 160 19.05 -20.36 -11.41
CA TYR A 160 18.16 -20.93 -12.43
C TYR A 160 18.38 -20.32 -13.82
N CYS A 161 18.57 -19.00 -13.92
CA CYS A 161 18.87 -18.36 -15.20
C CYS A 161 20.19 -18.87 -15.80
N TYR A 162 21.23 -19.07 -14.99
CA TYR A 162 22.48 -19.65 -15.45
C TYR A 162 22.35 -21.11 -15.88
N THR A 163 21.62 -21.92 -15.12
CA THR A 163 21.32 -23.31 -15.52
C THR A 163 20.56 -23.34 -16.84
N LEU A 164 19.54 -22.50 -17.00
CA LEU A 164 18.73 -22.44 -18.22
C LEU A 164 19.56 -21.99 -19.43
N LEU A 165 20.49 -21.06 -19.23
CA LEU A 165 21.42 -20.63 -20.26
C LEU A 165 22.35 -21.78 -20.69
N LYS A 166 22.82 -22.60 -19.74
CA LYS A 166 23.70 -23.75 -20.01
C LYS A 166 22.97 -24.91 -20.71
N GLU A 167 21.69 -25.12 -20.40
CA GLU A 167 20.89 -26.24 -20.92
C GLU A 167 20.24 -25.94 -22.28
N THR A 168 20.04 -24.66 -22.60
CA THR A 168 19.41 -24.25 -23.87
C THR A 168 20.44 -24.19 -24.99
N ASP A 169 20.13 -24.79 -26.14
CA ASP A 169 21.00 -24.79 -27.31
C ASP A 169 21.27 -23.38 -27.88
N ASP A 170 22.55 -23.06 -28.11
CA ASP A 170 23.01 -21.75 -28.59
C ASP A 170 22.39 -21.35 -29.93
N SER A 171 22.17 -22.31 -30.84
CA SER A 171 21.59 -22.00 -32.15
C SER A 171 20.15 -21.53 -32.01
N ARG A 172 19.38 -22.16 -31.10
CA ARG A 172 17.99 -21.80 -30.80
C ARG A 172 17.87 -20.44 -30.09
N ILE A 173 18.83 -20.11 -29.23
CA ILE A 173 18.93 -18.77 -28.62
C ILE A 173 19.10 -17.72 -29.72
N LEU A 174 20.08 -17.92 -30.63
CA LEU A 174 20.35 -16.98 -31.72
C LEU A 174 19.17 -16.83 -32.68
N GLU A 175 18.48 -17.93 -33.03
CA GLU A 175 17.26 -17.88 -33.84
C GLU A 175 16.14 -17.09 -33.15
N THR A 176 15.96 -17.30 -31.85
CA THR A 176 14.94 -16.58 -31.06
C THR A 176 15.25 -15.09 -30.98
N LEU A 177 16.50 -14.71 -30.76
CA LEU A 177 16.93 -13.30 -30.75
C LEU A 177 16.76 -12.64 -32.13
N LYS A 178 17.02 -13.37 -33.22
CA LYS A 178 16.75 -12.87 -34.59
C LYS A 178 15.25 -12.70 -34.86
N ALA A 179 14.44 -13.66 -34.43
CA ALA A 179 12.99 -13.63 -34.59
C ALA A 179 12.33 -12.55 -33.71
N ARG A 180 12.89 -12.29 -32.52
CA ARG A 180 12.43 -11.28 -31.57
C ARG A 180 13.56 -10.39 -31.08
N PRO A 181 13.96 -9.37 -31.87
CA PRO A 181 15.03 -8.45 -31.52
C PRO A 181 14.80 -7.67 -30.21
N GLN A 182 13.54 -7.52 -29.76
CA GLN A 182 13.19 -6.81 -28.53
C GLN A 182 13.83 -7.41 -27.28
N LEU A 183 14.12 -8.72 -27.29
CA LEU A 183 14.79 -9.41 -26.20
C LEU A 183 16.20 -8.84 -25.94
N MET A 184 16.84 -8.29 -26.98
CA MET A 184 18.19 -7.70 -26.91
C MET A 184 18.21 -6.29 -26.32
N ILE A 185 17.07 -5.63 -26.19
CA ILE A 185 17.00 -4.22 -25.84
C ILE A 185 17.02 -4.08 -24.32
N LEU A 186 18.10 -3.51 -23.79
CA LEU A 186 18.26 -3.14 -22.39
C LEU A 186 18.16 -1.62 -22.25
N THR A 187 17.11 -1.14 -21.59
CA THR A 187 16.97 0.30 -21.31
C THR A 187 17.94 0.72 -20.21
N ASN A 188 18.26 2.01 -20.11
CA ASN A 188 19.16 2.49 -19.06
C ASN A 188 18.57 2.27 -17.67
N GLU A 189 17.25 2.41 -17.52
CA GLU A 189 16.55 2.16 -16.25
C GLU A 189 16.71 0.69 -15.80
N GLN A 190 16.63 -0.28 -16.73
CA GLN A 190 16.86 -1.69 -16.40
C GLN A 190 18.28 -1.97 -15.92
N LYS A 191 19.26 -1.18 -16.37
CA LYS A 191 20.65 -1.30 -15.95
C LYS A 191 20.87 -0.62 -14.59
N ASP A 192 20.28 0.55 -14.41
CA ASP A 192 20.42 1.37 -13.20
C ASP A 192 19.68 0.74 -11.99
N GLU A 193 18.58 0.03 -12.23
CA GLU A 193 17.74 -0.65 -11.22
C GLU A 193 18.00 -2.17 -11.13
N ASP A 194 19.12 -2.68 -11.67
CA ASP A 194 19.41 -4.12 -11.61
C ASP A 194 19.78 -4.58 -10.19
N GLU A 195 18.88 -5.35 -9.58
CA GLU A 195 19.12 -6.04 -8.30
C GLU A 195 19.38 -7.55 -8.51
N LEU A 196 19.22 -8.07 -9.73
CA LEU A 196 19.39 -9.50 -10.00
C LEU A 196 20.86 -9.90 -10.03
N GLY A 197 21.78 -9.00 -10.41
CA GLY A 197 23.22 -9.22 -10.33
C GLY A 197 23.77 -10.20 -11.38
N ILE A 198 23.15 -10.25 -12.56
CA ILE A 198 23.65 -10.99 -13.73
C ILE A 198 24.35 -9.99 -14.65
N PRO A 199 25.54 -10.31 -15.20
CA PRO A 199 26.20 -9.45 -16.18
C PRO A 199 25.28 -9.07 -17.34
N LEU A 200 25.25 -7.78 -17.70
CA LEU A 200 24.28 -7.21 -18.64
C LEU A 200 24.37 -7.84 -20.05
N ASP A 201 25.54 -8.31 -20.45
CA ASP A 201 25.79 -9.03 -21.70
C ASP A 201 25.11 -10.41 -21.76
N LEU A 202 24.89 -11.03 -20.60
CA LEU A 202 24.19 -12.32 -20.49
C LEU A 202 22.66 -12.17 -20.38
N ILE A 203 22.14 -10.96 -20.16
CA ILE A 203 20.70 -10.75 -20.03
C ILE A 203 19.94 -11.10 -21.33
N PRO A 204 20.33 -10.62 -22.54
CA PRO A 204 19.64 -10.98 -23.78
C PRO A 204 19.51 -12.50 -24.03
N PRO A 205 20.58 -13.31 -23.96
CA PRO A 205 20.43 -14.75 -24.16
C PRO A 205 19.58 -15.39 -23.05
N ILE A 206 19.69 -14.95 -21.78
CA ILE A 206 18.83 -15.44 -20.69
C ILE A 206 17.35 -15.13 -20.95
N ARG A 207 17.03 -13.91 -21.40
CA ARG A 207 15.65 -13.55 -21.78
C ARG A 207 15.12 -14.46 -22.89
N ALA A 208 15.96 -14.79 -23.87
CA ALA A 208 15.60 -15.76 -24.91
C ALA A 208 15.39 -17.17 -24.35
N CYS A 209 16.23 -17.65 -23.43
CA CYS A 209 16.04 -18.94 -22.78
C CYS A 209 14.71 -18.99 -22.01
N LEU A 210 14.40 -17.97 -21.20
CA LEU A 210 13.12 -17.87 -20.50
C LEU A 210 11.93 -17.84 -21.47
N TYR A 211 12.10 -17.18 -22.63
CA TYR A 211 11.06 -17.11 -23.66
C TYR A 211 10.85 -18.47 -24.35
N ILE A 212 11.93 -19.17 -24.70
CA ILE A 212 11.91 -20.52 -25.28
C ILE A 212 11.18 -21.51 -24.37
N ASN A 213 11.35 -21.36 -23.05
CA ASN A 213 10.78 -22.25 -22.04
C ASN A 213 9.39 -21.80 -21.54
N ASP A 214 8.69 -20.89 -22.24
CA ASP A 214 7.35 -20.39 -21.88
C ASP A 214 7.26 -19.81 -20.44
N MET A 215 8.35 -19.19 -19.97
CA MET A 215 8.42 -18.62 -18.61
C MET A 215 7.90 -17.19 -18.53
N TYR A 216 7.41 -16.58 -19.63
CA TYR A 216 6.78 -15.27 -19.62
C TYR A 216 5.26 -15.36 -19.40
N GLY A 217 4.69 -14.37 -18.70
CA GLY A 217 3.25 -14.28 -18.46
C GLY A 217 2.50 -13.57 -19.58
N SER A 218 1.17 -13.45 -19.45
CA SER A 218 0.43 -12.48 -20.28
C SER A 218 0.88 -11.06 -19.95
N PRO A 219 0.99 -10.16 -20.94
CA PRO A 219 1.46 -8.79 -20.71
C PRO A 219 0.51 -8.09 -19.74
N GLN A 220 0.99 -7.79 -18.53
CA GLN A 220 0.28 -6.92 -17.60
C GLN A 220 0.53 -5.48 -18.09
N VAL A 221 -0.56 -4.73 -18.25
CA VAL A 221 -0.66 -3.43 -18.96
C VAL A 221 0.57 -2.50 -18.83
N ASP A 222 0.88 -1.79 -19.93
CA ASP A 222 1.89 -0.73 -20.16
C ASP A 222 3.40 -1.06 -19.95
N TYR A 223 3.80 -2.12 -19.24
CA TYR A 223 5.21 -2.38 -18.88
C TYR A 223 5.91 -3.51 -19.66
N GLY A 224 5.23 -4.15 -20.62
CA GLY A 224 5.79 -5.23 -21.44
C GLY A 224 5.57 -6.64 -20.89
N GLN A 225 6.26 -7.59 -21.50
CA GLN A 225 6.32 -9.00 -21.12
C GLN A 225 7.31 -9.18 -19.97
N GLN A 226 6.85 -9.79 -18.88
CA GLN A 226 7.68 -10.10 -17.72
C GLN A 226 7.64 -11.60 -17.43
N PRO A 227 8.71 -12.17 -16.83
CA PRO A 227 8.68 -13.55 -16.38
C PRO A 227 7.52 -13.78 -15.41
N ASN A 228 6.79 -14.88 -15.61
CA ASN A 228 5.69 -15.27 -14.75
C ASN A 228 6.26 -15.86 -13.45
N THR A 229 6.31 -15.04 -12.40
CA THR A 229 6.92 -15.43 -11.12
C THR A 229 6.17 -16.55 -10.40
N ILE A 230 4.90 -16.80 -10.72
CA ILE A 230 4.16 -17.96 -10.20
C ILE A 230 4.65 -19.23 -10.88
N ARG A 231 4.74 -19.26 -12.21
CA ARG A 231 5.29 -20.42 -12.95
C ARG A 231 6.72 -20.73 -12.52
N LEU A 232 7.57 -19.70 -12.41
CA LEU A 232 8.91 -19.84 -11.88
C LEU A 232 8.91 -20.40 -10.45
N SER A 233 8.01 -19.94 -9.58
CA SER A 233 7.90 -20.47 -8.22
C SER A 233 7.48 -21.94 -8.16
N GLN A 234 6.65 -22.41 -9.10
CA GLN A 234 6.25 -23.81 -9.20
C GLN A 234 7.43 -24.72 -9.59
N VAL A 235 8.32 -24.22 -10.44
CA VAL A 235 9.55 -24.93 -10.86
C VAL A 235 10.61 -24.90 -9.77
N LEU A 236 10.81 -23.75 -9.12
CA LEU A 236 11.90 -23.52 -8.17
C LEU A 236 11.61 -24.04 -6.77
N TYR A 237 10.34 -24.16 -6.39
CA TYR A 237 9.93 -24.57 -5.05
C TYR A 237 8.80 -25.62 -5.06
N PRO A 238 8.97 -26.77 -5.74
CA PRO A 238 7.95 -27.82 -5.78
C PRO A 238 7.56 -28.35 -4.40
N GLN A 239 8.49 -28.31 -3.45
CA GLN A 239 8.34 -28.72 -2.04
C GLN A 239 7.60 -27.70 -1.17
N CYS A 240 7.22 -26.53 -1.68
CA CYS A 240 6.41 -25.58 -0.91
C CYS A 240 4.93 -25.93 -0.96
N LEU A 241 4.22 -25.68 0.13
CA LEU A 241 2.78 -25.81 0.21
C LEU A 241 2.11 -24.61 -0.47
N TRP A 242 2.48 -23.39 -0.08
CA TRP A 242 1.75 -22.18 -0.46
C TRP A 242 2.55 -21.29 -1.41
N GLY A 243 3.83 -21.08 -1.11
CA GLY A 243 4.72 -20.15 -1.81
C GLY A 243 4.93 -20.46 -3.28
N LYS A 244 4.76 -21.72 -3.70
CA LYS A 244 4.80 -22.13 -5.11
C LYS A 244 3.69 -21.49 -5.96
N THR A 245 2.57 -21.11 -5.35
CA THR A 245 1.42 -20.48 -6.04
C THR A 245 1.33 -18.97 -5.82
N GLN A 246 2.27 -18.36 -5.08
CA GLN A 246 2.26 -16.92 -4.82
C GLN A 246 3.23 -16.17 -5.73
N PRO A 247 2.86 -14.97 -6.22
CA PRO A 247 3.76 -14.14 -7.00
C PRO A 247 4.92 -13.64 -6.14
N LYS A 248 6.13 -13.64 -6.71
CA LYS A 248 7.36 -13.08 -6.13
C LYS A 248 7.79 -11.82 -6.89
N THR A 249 8.81 -11.14 -6.37
CA THR A 249 9.37 -9.91 -6.97
C THR A 249 9.80 -10.14 -8.41
N VAL A 250 9.43 -9.21 -9.30
CA VAL A 250 9.85 -9.23 -10.70
C VAL A 250 11.12 -8.39 -10.83
N HIS A 251 12.16 -8.93 -11.46
CA HIS A 251 13.34 -8.17 -11.83
C HIS A 251 13.15 -7.55 -13.21
N ALA A 252 13.10 -6.22 -13.28
CA ALA A 252 12.80 -5.48 -14.50
C ALA A 252 13.79 -5.81 -15.64
N VAL A 253 15.05 -6.13 -15.31
CA VAL A 253 16.10 -6.52 -16.26
C VAL A 253 15.74 -7.79 -17.06
N LEU A 254 14.90 -8.67 -16.53
CA LEU A 254 14.42 -9.86 -17.26
C LEU A 254 13.15 -9.58 -18.08
N GLY A 255 12.52 -8.42 -17.92
CA GLY A 255 11.37 -8.02 -18.73
C GLY A 255 11.80 -7.46 -20.08
N PHE A 256 10.95 -7.60 -21.09
CA PHE A 256 11.11 -6.93 -22.38
C PHE A 256 9.74 -6.41 -22.83
N ASN A 257 9.71 -5.44 -23.73
CA ASN A 257 8.46 -4.88 -24.21
C ASN A 257 8.51 -4.74 -25.75
N ASP A 258 7.33 -4.74 -26.38
CA ASP A 258 7.19 -4.41 -27.81
C ASP A 258 7.47 -2.90 -28.06
N ASP A 259 7.44 -2.11 -26.99
CA ASP A 259 7.87 -0.72 -26.91
C ASP A 259 9.24 -0.63 -26.22
N THR A 260 10.21 0.05 -26.83
CA THR A 260 11.58 0.08 -26.34
C THR A 260 11.84 1.14 -25.25
N SER A 261 10.82 1.90 -24.84
CA SER A 261 10.90 2.84 -23.70
C SER A 261 10.15 2.39 -22.46
N MET A 262 10.88 2.26 -21.35
CA MET A 262 10.31 1.88 -20.05
C MET A 262 10.30 3.01 -19.01
N PHE A 263 10.82 4.20 -19.32
CA PHE A 263 10.82 5.29 -18.34
C PHE A 263 9.39 5.76 -18.02
N THR A 264 9.17 6.01 -16.73
CA THR A 264 7.90 6.51 -16.18
C THR A 264 8.05 7.90 -15.57
N ARG A 265 9.28 8.31 -15.25
CA ARG A 265 9.64 9.55 -14.58
C ARG A 265 10.89 10.15 -15.18
N GLU A 266 10.99 11.47 -15.12
CA GLU A 266 12.19 12.19 -15.56
C GLU A 266 13.36 11.94 -14.62
N TYR A 267 13.13 12.06 -13.32
CA TYR A 267 14.14 11.90 -12.27
C TYR A 267 13.80 10.75 -11.33
N ALA A 268 14.81 10.27 -10.62
CA ALA A 268 14.58 9.41 -9.46
C ALA A 268 13.77 10.18 -8.40
N GLY A 269 12.86 9.49 -7.72
CA GLY A 269 12.01 10.13 -6.73
C GLY A 269 12.65 10.18 -5.35
N VAL A 270 12.44 11.29 -4.64
CA VAL A 270 12.80 11.37 -3.22
C VAL A 270 12.01 10.29 -2.46
N PRO A 271 12.68 9.39 -1.71
CA PRO A 271 11.98 8.36 -0.96
C PRO A 271 10.96 8.97 0.01
N ALA A 272 9.72 8.47 -0.02
CA ALA A 272 8.65 8.92 0.88
C ALA A 272 8.87 8.50 2.34
N HIS A 273 9.88 7.68 2.60
CA HIS A 273 10.28 7.19 3.92
C HIS A 273 11.76 7.47 4.16
N THR A 274 12.13 7.78 5.39
CA THR A 274 13.53 8.04 5.78
C THR A 274 14.33 6.77 6.04
N GLY A 275 13.68 5.62 6.21
CA GLY A 275 14.36 4.35 6.47
C GLY A 275 14.61 3.55 5.20
N THR A 276 15.88 3.32 4.87
CA THR A 276 16.33 2.20 4.03
C THR A 276 16.38 0.96 4.91
N ASN A 277 15.23 0.40 5.24
CA ASN A 277 15.20 -0.78 6.09
C ASN A 277 15.60 -1.99 5.23
N THR A 278 16.84 -2.43 5.38
CA THR A 278 17.30 -3.74 4.88
C THR A 278 16.83 -4.87 5.79
N ILE A 279 16.45 -4.57 7.04
CA ILE A 279 16.07 -5.51 8.10
C ILE A 279 14.57 -5.39 8.42
N MET A 280 13.91 -6.51 8.75
CA MET A 280 12.48 -6.60 9.06
C MET A 280 12.08 -5.65 10.21
N ARG A 281 10.84 -5.14 10.16
CA ARG A 281 10.24 -4.28 11.19
C ARG A 281 9.62 -5.08 12.33
N ASP A 282 9.62 -4.49 13.53
CA ASP A 282 9.03 -5.01 14.77
C ASP A 282 7.64 -5.61 14.61
N GLN A 283 6.69 -4.84 14.06
CA GLN A 283 5.30 -5.29 13.93
C GLN A 283 5.16 -6.55 13.04
N THR A 284 6.00 -6.68 12.02
CA THR A 284 6.01 -7.85 11.15
C THR A 284 6.65 -9.04 11.87
N TYR A 285 7.80 -8.80 12.53
CA TYR A 285 8.53 -9.79 13.29
C TYR A 285 7.67 -10.40 14.41
N PHE A 286 7.08 -9.58 15.28
CA PHE A 286 6.22 -10.05 16.37
C PHE A 286 4.99 -10.81 15.86
N GLY A 287 4.49 -10.47 14.68
CA GLY A 287 3.46 -11.24 14.01
C GLY A 287 3.90 -12.66 13.65
N TYR A 288 5.12 -12.83 13.14
CA TYR A 288 5.70 -14.16 12.89
C TYR A 288 6.00 -14.91 14.18
N ARG A 289 6.56 -14.23 15.19
CA ARG A 289 6.85 -14.82 16.50
C ARG A 289 5.59 -15.37 17.16
N SER A 290 4.54 -14.56 17.22
CA SER A 290 3.23 -14.98 17.71
C SER A 290 2.64 -16.13 16.89
N SER A 291 2.76 -16.09 15.55
CA SER A 291 2.29 -17.19 14.71
C SER A 291 3.07 -18.48 14.98
N LEU A 292 4.39 -18.41 15.17
CA LEU A 292 5.22 -19.57 15.47
C LEU A 292 4.89 -20.18 16.83
N TYR A 293 4.61 -19.34 17.84
CA TYR A 293 4.21 -19.78 19.17
C TYR A 293 2.93 -20.63 19.16
N ASN A 294 2.01 -20.38 18.20
CA ASN A 294 0.78 -21.16 18.05
C ASN A 294 1.01 -22.64 17.66
N LEU A 295 2.23 -23.06 17.33
CA LEU A 295 2.57 -24.48 17.25
C LEU A 295 2.31 -25.20 18.59
N GLY A 296 2.40 -24.48 19.72
CA GLY A 296 2.11 -25.02 21.05
C GLY A 296 0.67 -25.51 21.22
N THR A 297 -0.29 -24.94 20.49
CA THR A 297 -1.70 -25.35 20.52
C THR A 297 -1.90 -26.81 20.08
N LEU A 298 -0.96 -27.38 19.31
CA LEU A 298 -0.98 -28.79 18.93
C LEU A 298 -0.85 -29.74 20.14
N LEU A 299 -0.17 -29.31 21.20
CA LEU A 299 0.00 -30.09 22.43
C LEU A 299 -1.35 -30.27 23.16
N GLU A 300 -2.24 -29.28 23.11
CA GLU A 300 -3.57 -29.32 23.73
C GLU A 300 -4.46 -30.42 23.14
N ILE A 301 -4.29 -30.70 21.85
CA ILE A 301 -5.07 -31.71 21.10
C ILE A 301 -4.33 -33.05 20.95
N GLY A 302 -3.17 -33.18 21.60
CA GLY A 302 -2.36 -34.40 21.64
C GLY A 302 -1.64 -34.72 20.33
N LEU A 303 -1.28 -33.71 19.53
CA LEU A 303 -0.44 -33.89 18.35
C LEU A 303 1.03 -33.57 18.65
N PRO A 304 2.00 -34.22 17.94
CA PRO A 304 3.41 -33.90 18.08
C PRO A 304 3.71 -32.44 17.73
N ALA A 305 4.42 -31.73 18.62
CA ALA A 305 4.78 -30.33 18.46
C ALA A 305 6.11 -30.03 19.17
N PRO A 306 6.75 -28.88 18.92
CA PRO A 306 7.96 -28.47 19.64
C PRO A 306 7.69 -28.45 21.15
N GLN A 307 8.71 -28.79 21.95
CA GLN A 307 8.61 -28.77 23.41
C GLN A 307 8.26 -27.36 23.92
N ILE A 308 7.50 -27.27 25.01
CA ILE A 308 7.09 -25.98 25.59
C ILE A 308 8.30 -25.10 25.91
N SER A 309 9.39 -25.69 26.42
CA SER A 309 10.64 -24.97 26.67
C SER A 309 11.24 -24.34 25.41
N ALA A 310 11.21 -25.05 24.28
CA ALA A 310 11.68 -24.53 22.99
C ALA A 310 10.81 -23.37 22.48
N LEU A 311 9.48 -23.45 22.65
CA LEU A 311 8.56 -22.38 22.26
C LEU A 311 8.76 -21.12 23.11
N VAL A 312 8.95 -21.28 24.43
CA VAL A 312 9.23 -20.17 25.36
C VAL A 312 10.57 -19.52 25.05
N GLU A 313 11.60 -20.33 24.75
CA GLU A 313 12.92 -19.83 24.34
C GLU A 313 12.82 -18.98 23.06
N ALA A 314 12.07 -19.45 22.05
CA ALA A 314 11.86 -18.73 20.81
C ALA A 314 11.01 -17.45 20.97
N ASP A 315 10.00 -17.45 21.84
CA ASP A 315 9.19 -16.25 22.10
C ASP A 315 9.99 -15.17 22.86
N ALA A 316 10.93 -15.57 23.71
CA ALA A 316 11.84 -14.65 24.39
C ALA A 316 12.89 -14.03 23.43
N TYR A 317 13.11 -14.61 22.25
CA TYR A 317 14.11 -14.13 21.31
C TYR A 317 13.71 -12.81 20.63
N ALA A 318 14.65 -11.86 20.62
CA ALA A 318 14.51 -10.56 19.98
C ALA A 318 15.80 -10.21 19.19
N PRO A 319 15.80 -10.35 17.86
CA PRO A 319 16.93 -9.98 17.03
C PRO A 319 17.04 -8.44 16.93
N LYS A 320 18.11 -7.97 16.28
CA LYS A 320 18.20 -6.56 15.89
C LYS A 320 17.17 -6.29 14.79
N LEU A 321 16.16 -5.47 15.08
CA LEU A 321 15.08 -5.16 14.15
C LEU A 321 15.25 -3.77 13.53
N GLY A 322 14.63 -3.60 12.36
CA GLY A 322 14.63 -2.34 11.64
C GLY A 322 13.76 -1.32 12.36
N ILE A 323 14.36 -0.19 12.73
CA ILE A 323 13.66 0.94 13.34
C ILE A 323 12.55 1.42 12.38
N LYS A 324 11.41 1.83 12.95
CA LYS A 324 10.33 2.45 12.19
C LYS A 324 10.85 3.71 11.49
N GLY A 325 11.09 3.62 10.19
CA GLY A 325 11.42 4.79 9.37
C GLY A 325 10.29 5.81 9.43
N ARG A 326 10.62 7.08 9.68
CA ARG A 326 9.64 8.17 9.62
C ARG A 326 9.24 8.40 8.18
N PHE A 327 7.97 8.74 7.93
CA PHE A 327 7.63 9.25 6.60
C PHE A 327 8.30 10.60 6.43
N ARG A 328 8.91 10.80 5.26
CA ARG A 328 9.55 12.06 4.95
C ARG A 328 8.47 13.10 4.68
N THR A 329 8.41 14.11 5.53
CA THR A 329 7.60 15.30 5.31
C THR A 329 8.12 16.03 4.08
N VAL A 330 7.22 16.42 3.18
CA VAL A 330 7.55 17.24 2.02
C VAL A 330 7.71 18.69 2.50
N PRO A 331 8.70 19.46 2.02
CA PRO A 331 8.80 20.88 2.32
C PRO A 331 7.49 21.61 2.02
N SER A 332 7.04 22.47 2.93
CA SER A 332 5.77 23.20 2.80
C SER A 332 5.73 24.05 1.53
N ASP A 333 6.83 24.72 1.20
CA ASP A 333 6.99 25.50 -0.03
C ASP A 333 6.71 24.67 -1.29
N THR A 334 7.26 23.45 -1.35
CA THR A 334 7.00 22.50 -2.45
C THR A 334 5.51 22.16 -2.56
N VAL A 335 4.82 21.95 -1.44
CA VAL A 335 3.38 21.66 -1.42
C VAL A 335 2.58 22.87 -1.87
N PHE A 336 2.82 24.07 -1.32
CA PHE A 336 2.11 25.29 -1.71
C PHE A 336 2.34 25.65 -3.18
N LYS A 337 3.58 25.55 -3.66
CA LYS A 337 3.92 25.73 -5.08
C LYS A 337 3.15 24.75 -5.97
N SER A 338 3.04 23.49 -5.57
CA SER A 338 2.30 22.48 -6.33
C SER A 338 0.80 22.75 -6.39
N ILE A 339 0.19 23.22 -5.28
CA ILE A 339 -1.23 23.62 -5.26
C ILE A 339 -1.45 24.83 -6.15
N ARG A 340 -0.57 25.83 -6.08
CA ARG A 340 -0.61 27.01 -6.94
C ARG A 340 -0.61 26.61 -8.41
N HIS A 341 0.35 25.80 -8.85
CA HIS A 341 0.42 25.30 -10.22
C HIS A 341 -0.85 24.55 -10.63
N ALA A 342 -1.39 23.69 -9.77
CA ALA A 342 -2.63 22.96 -10.07
C ALA A 342 -3.84 23.87 -10.24
N ILE A 343 -3.97 24.92 -9.40
CA ILE A 343 -5.08 25.88 -9.46
C ILE A 343 -4.94 26.81 -10.67
N GLU A 344 -3.76 27.39 -10.91
CA GLU A 344 -3.49 28.23 -12.08
C GLU A 344 -3.77 27.45 -13.38
N PHE A 345 -3.27 26.22 -13.48
CA PHE A 345 -3.50 25.36 -14.64
C PHE A 345 -4.98 25.01 -14.86
N HIS A 346 -5.73 24.85 -13.77
CA HIS A 346 -7.17 24.64 -13.84
C HIS A 346 -7.90 25.87 -14.38
N ILE A 347 -7.59 27.05 -13.84
CA ILE A 347 -8.23 28.31 -14.22
C ILE A 347 -7.90 28.67 -15.68
N GLU A 348 -6.64 28.49 -16.08
CA GLU A 348 -6.17 28.90 -17.40
C GLU A 348 -6.55 27.93 -18.52
N HIS A 349 -6.44 26.61 -18.27
CA HIS A 349 -6.50 25.61 -19.34
C HIS A 349 -7.54 24.50 -19.12
N GLY A 350 -8.04 24.32 -17.89
CA GLY A 350 -8.80 23.14 -17.49
C GLY A 350 -10.04 22.85 -18.35
N GLU A 351 -10.83 23.88 -18.68
CA GLU A 351 -12.03 23.70 -19.50
C GLU A 351 -11.69 23.34 -20.96
N GLU A 352 -10.69 23.99 -21.55
CA GLU A 352 -10.30 23.75 -22.94
C GLU A 352 -9.69 22.36 -23.14
N ILE A 353 -8.91 21.87 -22.17
CA ILE A 353 -8.37 20.49 -22.19
C ILE A 353 -9.51 19.46 -22.25
N ILE A 354 -10.52 19.61 -21.38
CA ILE A 354 -11.69 18.70 -21.37
C ILE A 354 -12.48 18.79 -22.67
N LYS A 355 -12.72 20.01 -23.18
CA LYS A 355 -13.42 20.22 -24.46
C LYS A 355 -12.65 19.55 -25.60
N GLY A 356 -11.34 19.71 -25.67
CA GLY A 356 -10.48 19.10 -26.67
C GLY A 356 -10.61 17.58 -26.69
N PHE A 357 -10.51 16.94 -25.51
CA PHE A 357 -10.72 15.49 -25.40
C PHE A 357 -12.13 15.07 -25.82
N CYS A 358 -13.16 15.80 -25.39
CA CYS A 358 -14.55 15.49 -25.77
C CYS A 358 -14.79 15.64 -27.28
N ARG A 359 -14.14 16.60 -27.96
CA ARG A 359 -14.19 16.76 -29.42
C ARG A 359 -13.58 15.54 -30.13
N ILE A 360 -12.42 15.07 -29.68
CA ILE A 360 -11.78 13.84 -30.20
C ILE A 360 -12.70 12.64 -29.99
N ALA A 361 -13.23 12.45 -28.77
CA ALA A 361 -14.13 11.35 -28.47
C ALA A 361 -15.41 11.37 -29.34
N LEU A 362 -16.00 12.55 -29.57
CA LEU A 362 -17.16 12.72 -30.44
C LEU A 362 -16.85 12.35 -31.89
N GLU A 363 -15.71 12.79 -32.41
CA GLU A 363 -15.34 12.49 -33.80
C GLU A 363 -15.06 10.99 -34.00
N CYS A 364 -14.33 10.37 -33.07
CA CYS A 364 -14.13 8.91 -33.07
C CYS A 364 -15.46 8.15 -32.93
N GLN A 365 -16.39 8.64 -32.11
CA GLN A 365 -17.71 8.04 -31.96
C GLN A 365 -18.50 8.07 -33.27
N LYS A 366 -18.53 9.22 -33.96
CA LYS A 366 -19.23 9.38 -35.25
C LYS A 366 -18.68 8.45 -36.32
N ARG A 367 -17.35 8.30 -36.38
CA ARG A 367 -16.66 7.46 -37.37
C ARG A 367 -16.59 5.97 -36.99
N GLY A 368 -16.85 5.63 -35.72
CA GLY A 368 -16.71 4.27 -35.22
C GLY A 368 -15.27 3.78 -35.09
N VAL A 369 -14.27 4.68 -35.11
CA VAL A 369 -12.84 4.34 -35.07
C VAL A 369 -12.23 4.51 -33.67
N ALA A 370 -11.05 3.94 -33.45
CA ALA A 370 -10.27 4.18 -32.23
C ALA A 370 -9.52 5.52 -32.32
N PRO A 371 -9.32 6.26 -31.20
CA PRO A 371 -8.53 7.49 -31.20
C PRO A 371 -7.12 7.34 -31.79
N SER A 372 -6.48 6.18 -31.61
CA SER A 372 -5.14 5.89 -32.15
C SER A 372 -5.03 5.93 -33.68
N THR A 373 -6.16 5.91 -34.41
CA THR A 373 -6.13 5.99 -35.88
C THR A 373 -6.09 7.41 -36.40
N LEU A 374 -6.24 8.43 -35.54
CA LEU A 374 -6.22 9.83 -35.96
C LEU A 374 -4.78 10.27 -36.23
N SER A 375 -4.56 10.87 -37.41
CA SER A 375 -3.30 11.53 -37.73
C SER A 375 -3.10 12.82 -36.93
N GLU A 376 -1.86 13.31 -36.83
CA GLU A 376 -1.56 14.58 -36.16
C GLU A 376 -2.32 15.77 -36.77
N ALA A 377 -2.47 15.79 -38.09
CA ALA A 377 -3.23 16.83 -38.80
C ALA A 377 -4.71 16.81 -38.40
N GLU A 378 -5.30 15.61 -38.31
CA GLU A 378 -6.68 15.45 -37.85
C GLU A 378 -6.82 15.89 -36.38
N VAL A 379 -5.91 15.48 -35.50
CA VAL A 379 -5.92 15.89 -34.09
C VAL A 379 -5.95 17.42 -33.99
N LYS A 380 -5.03 18.11 -34.67
CA LYS A 380 -4.99 19.59 -34.68
C LYS A 380 -6.31 20.20 -35.17
N SER A 381 -6.92 19.64 -36.21
CA SER A 381 -8.19 20.15 -36.72
C SER A 381 -9.37 19.97 -35.75
N ILE A 382 -9.36 18.89 -34.94
CA ILE A 382 -10.48 18.50 -34.08
C ILE A 382 -10.42 19.19 -32.72
N ILE A 383 -9.24 19.33 -32.13
CA ILE A 383 -9.08 19.81 -30.74
C ILE A 383 -9.42 21.30 -30.59
N GLY A 384 -9.36 22.08 -31.67
CA GLY A 384 -9.67 23.51 -31.71
C GLY A 384 -8.45 24.42 -31.56
N PRO A 385 -8.58 25.71 -31.93
CA PRO A 385 -7.45 26.62 -32.12
C PRO A 385 -6.70 26.94 -30.82
N TYR A 386 -7.39 26.99 -29.68
CA TYR A 386 -6.76 27.26 -28.40
C TYR A 386 -5.69 26.22 -28.04
N LEU A 387 -6.03 24.93 -28.12
CA LEU A 387 -5.11 23.85 -27.79
C LEU A 387 -3.97 23.70 -28.81
N VAL A 388 -4.25 23.97 -30.09
CA VAL A 388 -3.19 24.03 -31.11
C VAL A 388 -2.18 25.13 -30.79
N ASN A 389 -2.66 26.33 -30.44
CA ASN A 389 -1.80 27.45 -30.05
C ASN A 389 -1.05 27.20 -28.74
N LEU A 390 -1.63 26.40 -27.83
CA LEU A 390 -0.99 25.97 -26.59
C LEU A 390 0.16 24.97 -26.84
N GLY A 391 0.23 24.35 -28.02
CA GLY A 391 1.29 23.42 -28.44
C GLY A 391 0.81 22.00 -28.75
N VAL A 392 -0.48 21.68 -28.55
CA VAL A 392 -1.01 20.33 -28.78
C VAL A 392 -1.01 20.00 -30.26
N SER A 393 -0.28 18.96 -30.64
CA SER A 393 -0.12 18.53 -32.03
C SER A 393 -0.50 17.07 -32.28
N GLN A 394 -0.51 16.24 -31.25
CA GLN A 394 -0.80 14.81 -31.37
C GLN A 394 -1.65 14.29 -30.20
N LEU A 395 -2.17 13.07 -30.36
CA LEU A 395 -3.06 12.47 -29.37
C LEU A 395 -2.35 12.23 -28.03
N SER A 396 -1.16 11.63 -28.06
CA SER A 396 -0.41 11.20 -26.89
C SER A 396 1.06 11.04 -27.26
N LEU A 397 1.96 11.35 -26.34
CA LEU A 397 3.40 11.08 -26.46
C LEU A 397 3.72 9.59 -26.36
N SER A 398 2.75 8.78 -25.93
CA SER A 398 2.86 7.33 -25.77
C SER A 398 1.98 6.55 -26.76
N SER A 399 1.55 7.17 -27.87
CA SER A 399 0.80 6.50 -28.95
C SER A 399 1.62 6.41 -30.23
N ARG A 400 1.59 5.25 -30.91
CA ARG A 400 2.08 5.12 -32.30
C ARG A 400 0.93 5.34 -33.28
N ILE A 401 1.22 6.01 -34.40
CA ILE A 401 0.45 5.82 -35.63
C ILE A 401 0.79 4.40 -36.12
N ILE A 402 -0.23 3.58 -36.38
CA ILE A 402 -0.05 2.21 -36.88
C ILE A 402 0.46 2.30 -38.33
N ASP A 403 1.77 2.44 -38.51
CA ASP A 403 2.45 2.24 -39.79
C ASP A 403 3.56 1.19 -39.63
N THR A 404 3.66 0.31 -40.61
CA THR A 404 4.58 -0.83 -40.70
C THR A 404 6.06 -0.47 -40.60
N LYS A 405 6.44 0.80 -40.85
CA LYS A 405 7.83 1.27 -40.84
C LYS A 405 8.39 1.62 -39.46
N THR A 406 7.55 1.93 -38.47
CA THR A 406 7.96 2.44 -37.15
C THR A 406 8.01 1.36 -36.05
N LEU A 407 7.84 0.09 -36.42
CA LEU A 407 7.81 -1.05 -35.48
C LEU A 407 9.10 -1.25 -34.66
N ARG A 408 10.22 -0.63 -35.07
CA ARG A 408 11.54 -0.76 -34.42
C ARG A 408 11.90 0.41 -33.50
N GLU A 409 11.13 1.49 -33.49
CA GLU A 409 11.44 2.71 -32.73
C GLU A 409 10.69 2.77 -31.40
N SER A 410 11.32 3.34 -30.38
CA SER A 410 10.71 3.63 -29.08
C SER A 410 9.41 4.43 -29.23
N ILE A 411 8.29 3.99 -28.63
CA ILE A 411 7.01 4.74 -28.69
C ILE A 411 7.20 6.11 -28.06
N LYS A 412 7.91 6.19 -26.94
CA LYS A 412 8.17 7.44 -26.23
C LYS A 412 9.41 8.19 -26.74
N GLY A 413 10.16 7.63 -27.69
CA GLY A 413 11.42 8.20 -28.17
C GLY A 413 12.51 8.24 -27.10
N ASN A 414 13.35 9.26 -27.15
CA ASN A 414 14.38 9.57 -26.15
C ASN A 414 13.74 10.18 -24.88
N LYS A 415 14.29 9.86 -23.71
CA LYS A 415 13.78 10.32 -22.40
C LYS A 415 13.75 11.86 -22.29
N GLU A 416 14.85 12.53 -22.60
CA GLU A 416 14.95 14.00 -22.53
C GLU A 416 13.96 14.65 -23.50
N GLU A 417 13.92 14.16 -24.74
CA GLU A 417 13.00 14.66 -25.76
C GLU A 417 11.52 14.48 -25.35
N TYR A 418 11.19 13.35 -24.71
CA TYR A 418 9.84 13.11 -24.20
C TYR A 418 9.41 14.17 -23.16
N PHE A 419 10.25 14.46 -22.18
CA PHE A 419 9.91 15.44 -21.15
C PHE A 419 9.91 16.88 -21.67
N ILE A 420 10.73 17.19 -22.67
CA ILE A 420 10.63 18.46 -23.43
C ILE A 420 9.28 18.55 -24.14
N LYS A 421 8.85 17.50 -24.85
CA LYS A 421 7.55 17.45 -25.52
C LYS A 421 6.38 17.51 -24.53
N LEU A 422 6.52 16.92 -23.34
CA LEU A 422 5.53 16.98 -22.26
C LEU A 422 5.30 18.44 -21.82
N ARG A 423 6.38 19.19 -21.55
CA ARG A 423 6.29 20.61 -21.16
C ARG A 423 5.74 21.50 -22.27
N ASN A 424 6.02 21.17 -23.52
CA ASN A 424 5.53 21.89 -24.69
C ASN A 424 4.10 21.49 -25.10
N ASN A 425 3.35 20.80 -24.23
CA ASN A 425 1.95 20.43 -24.43
C ASN A 425 1.65 19.56 -25.67
N VAL A 426 2.66 18.89 -26.21
CA VAL A 426 2.58 18.24 -27.54
C VAL A 426 1.49 17.15 -27.58
N GLY A 427 1.32 16.37 -26.51
CA GLY A 427 0.33 15.30 -26.40
C GLY A 427 -0.93 15.70 -25.60
N LEU A 428 -2.12 15.56 -26.21
CA LEU A 428 -3.39 15.89 -25.56
C LEU A 428 -3.67 15.01 -24.31
N TYR A 429 -3.42 13.71 -24.41
CA TYR A 429 -3.72 12.77 -23.32
C TYR A 429 -2.74 12.93 -22.15
N ASP A 430 -1.48 13.24 -22.44
CA ASP A 430 -0.48 13.59 -21.42
C ASP A 430 -0.89 14.89 -20.71
N LEU A 431 -1.35 15.90 -21.45
CA LEU A 431 -1.86 17.16 -20.89
C LEU A 431 -3.10 16.95 -20.02
N LEU A 432 -4.02 16.08 -20.44
CA LEU A 432 -5.18 15.67 -19.63
C LEU A 432 -4.75 14.90 -18.38
N ALA A 433 -3.69 14.09 -18.46
CA ALA A 433 -3.12 13.38 -17.31
C ALA A 433 -2.48 14.35 -16.31
N THR A 434 -1.72 15.33 -16.79
CA THR A 434 -1.20 16.45 -15.99
C THR A 434 -2.35 17.17 -15.26
N TYR A 435 -3.41 17.50 -15.99
CA TYR A 435 -4.58 18.18 -15.41
C TYR A 435 -5.23 17.35 -14.29
N VAL A 436 -5.50 16.07 -14.55
CA VAL A 436 -6.07 15.16 -13.56
C VAL A 436 -5.12 14.98 -12.37
N GLY A 437 -3.80 14.93 -12.59
CA GLY A 437 -2.79 14.91 -11.53
C GLY A 437 -2.85 16.15 -10.64
N GLY A 438 -3.04 17.34 -11.22
CA GLY A 438 -3.26 18.58 -10.48
C GLY A 438 -4.53 18.53 -9.62
N ILE A 439 -5.64 18.02 -10.16
CA ILE A 439 -6.89 17.86 -9.39
C ILE A 439 -6.70 16.85 -8.25
N GLN A 440 -6.05 15.71 -8.52
CA GLN A 440 -5.72 14.70 -7.51
C GLN A 440 -4.87 15.29 -6.38
N LEU A 441 -3.93 16.16 -6.72
CA LEU A 441 -3.09 16.86 -5.76
C LEU A 441 -3.91 17.83 -4.91
N THR A 442 -4.68 18.73 -5.53
CA THR A 442 -5.49 19.73 -4.82
C THR A 442 -6.50 19.07 -3.89
N VAL A 443 -7.27 18.09 -4.39
CA VAL A 443 -8.22 17.31 -3.58
C VAL A 443 -7.47 16.50 -2.51
N GLY A 444 -6.32 15.95 -2.86
CA GLY A 444 -5.50 15.13 -1.97
C GLY A 444 -5.00 15.91 -0.75
N VAL A 445 -4.59 17.16 -0.95
CA VAL A 445 -4.19 18.07 0.13
C VAL A 445 -5.41 18.56 0.90
N LEU A 446 -6.42 19.14 0.24
CA LEU A 446 -7.50 19.85 0.93
C LEU A 446 -8.53 18.92 1.60
N MET A 447 -8.72 17.70 1.09
CA MET A 447 -9.68 16.75 1.68
C MET A 447 -9.02 15.71 2.59
N ALA A 448 -7.69 15.65 2.57
CA ALA A 448 -6.88 14.76 3.41
C ALA A 448 -7.34 13.30 3.41
N ARG A 449 -7.92 12.76 2.34
CA ARG A 449 -8.46 11.39 2.30
C ARG A 449 -7.37 10.34 2.04
N ARG A 450 -7.67 9.06 2.27
CA ARG A 450 -6.77 7.97 1.86
C ARG A 450 -6.84 7.79 0.35
N VAL A 451 -5.73 7.35 -0.26
CA VAL A 451 -5.65 7.13 -1.72
C VAL A 451 -6.76 6.22 -2.25
N SER A 452 -7.09 5.16 -1.50
CA SER A 452 -8.15 4.21 -1.88
C SER A 452 -9.56 4.75 -1.74
N GLU A 453 -9.75 5.84 -1.00
CA GLU A 453 -11.03 6.54 -0.90
C GLU A 453 -11.18 7.50 -2.09
N LEU A 454 -10.07 8.09 -2.56
CA LEU A 454 -10.05 9.02 -3.69
C LEU A 454 -10.18 8.33 -5.04
N TYR A 455 -9.38 7.30 -5.35
CA TYR A 455 -9.47 6.65 -6.67
C TYR A 455 -10.78 5.85 -6.85
N THR A 456 -11.53 5.58 -5.77
CA THR A 456 -12.83 4.89 -5.84
C THR A 456 -14.03 5.83 -5.93
N LEU A 457 -13.83 7.16 -5.88
CA LEU A 457 -14.88 8.15 -6.05
C LEU A 457 -15.62 7.91 -7.38
N LYS A 458 -16.95 7.89 -7.35
CA LYS A 458 -17.78 7.74 -8.54
C LYS A 458 -18.15 9.12 -9.07
N ALA A 459 -17.86 9.39 -10.34
CA ALA A 459 -18.01 10.73 -10.92
C ALA A 459 -19.42 11.31 -10.76
N ASN A 460 -20.46 10.49 -10.86
CA ASN A 460 -21.85 10.95 -10.74
C ASN A 460 -22.40 11.03 -9.31
N LYS A 461 -21.62 10.62 -8.30
CA LYS A 461 -22.10 10.50 -6.90
C LYS A 461 -21.10 11.03 -5.86
N CYS A 462 -19.97 11.59 -6.29
CA CYS A 462 -18.92 12.05 -5.37
C CYS A 462 -19.21 13.42 -4.76
N LEU A 463 -20.11 14.23 -5.33
CA LEU A 463 -20.48 15.53 -4.80
C LEU A 463 -21.97 15.57 -4.44
N SER A 464 -22.31 16.39 -3.44
CA SER A 464 -23.68 16.84 -3.15
C SER A 464 -24.28 17.66 -4.29
N GLU A 465 -25.59 17.85 -4.26
CA GLU A 465 -26.32 18.64 -5.25
C GLU A 465 -25.84 20.11 -5.29
N CYS A 466 -25.55 20.71 -4.13
CA CYS A 466 -24.95 22.04 -4.05
C CYS A 466 -23.44 22.04 -4.42
N GLY A 467 -22.77 20.90 -4.25
CA GLY A 467 -21.35 20.73 -4.55
C GLY A 467 -20.41 21.10 -3.41
N ASP A 468 -20.94 21.39 -2.22
CA ASP A 468 -20.17 21.81 -1.03
C ASP A 468 -19.70 20.63 -0.17
N TRP A 469 -20.16 19.42 -0.51
CA TRP A 469 -19.82 18.18 0.21
C TRP A 469 -19.30 17.11 -0.73
N LEU A 470 -18.19 16.48 -0.33
CA LEU A 470 -17.62 15.29 -0.96
C LEU A 470 -18.12 14.02 -0.26
N TYR A 471 -18.75 13.12 -1.03
CA TYR A 471 -19.15 11.80 -0.58
C TYR A 471 -18.10 10.74 -0.93
N PHE A 472 -17.70 9.94 0.06
CA PHE A 472 -16.73 8.85 -0.12
C PHE A 472 -17.06 7.65 0.77
N ARG A 473 -16.40 6.52 0.49
CA ARG A 473 -16.53 5.28 1.28
C ARG A 473 -15.33 5.13 2.21
N ASN A 474 -15.51 5.30 3.51
CA ASN A 474 -14.41 5.31 4.49
C ASN A 474 -13.72 3.93 4.56
N ALA A 475 -12.40 3.88 4.31
CA ALA A 475 -11.70 2.61 4.11
C ALA A 475 -11.60 1.72 5.36
N LYS A 476 -11.61 2.30 6.57
CA LYS A 476 -11.49 1.60 7.87
C LYS A 476 -12.79 1.58 8.67
N SER A 477 -13.94 1.62 8.01
CA SER A 477 -15.25 1.75 8.67
C SER A 477 -16.04 0.44 8.76
N SER A 478 -15.48 -0.68 8.29
CA SER A 478 -16.19 -1.95 8.13
C SER A 478 -16.41 -2.77 9.41
N LYS A 479 -16.09 -2.22 10.59
CA LYS A 479 -16.32 -2.90 11.87
C LYS A 479 -17.84 -3.06 12.08
N HIS A 480 -18.32 -4.29 12.28
CA HIS A 480 -19.74 -4.67 12.38
C HIS A 480 -20.62 -4.41 11.14
N LEU A 481 -20.02 -4.22 9.95
CA LEU A 481 -20.76 -3.93 8.71
C LEU A 481 -20.60 -5.01 7.63
N PHE A 482 -20.24 -6.25 7.99
CA PHE A 482 -20.05 -7.36 7.03
C PHE A 482 -19.16 -7.00 5.83
N GLY A 483 -18.14 -6.16 6.08
CA GLY A 483 -17.23 -5.71 5.04
C GLY A 483 -17.70 -4.55 4.16
N HIS A 484 -18.90 -4.02 4.39
CA HIS A 484 -19.32 -2.79 3.76
C HIS A 484 -18.62 -1.57 4.38
N ARG A 485 -18.14 -0.68 3.53
CA ARG A 485 -17.61 0.63 3.96
C ARG A 485 -18.75 1.60 4.17
N ARG A 486 -18.76 2.28 5.31
CA ARG A 486 -19.66 3.39 5.61
C ARG A 486 -19.44 4.52 4.60
N SER A 487 -20.54 4.98 4.02
CA SER A 487 -20.56 6.22 3.23
C SER A 487 -20.55 7.41 4.18
N GLU A 488 -19.66 8.36 3.93
CA GLU A 488 -19.50 9.58 4.73
C GLU A 488 -19.40 10.80 3.81
N ALA A 489 -19.70 11.98 4.37
CA ALA A 489 -19.63 13.27 3.70
C ALA A 489 -18.67 14.21 4.45
N ARG A 490 -17.85 14.98 3.73
CA ARG A 490 -17.03 16.05 4.32
C ARG A 490 -17.15 17.33 3.49
N PRO A 491 -17.07 18.51 4.13
CA PRO A 491 -17.07 19.77 3.41
C PRO A 491 -15.86 19.80 2.46
N ILE A 492 -16.07 20.29 1.25
CA ILE A 492 -15.02 20.44 0.24
C ILE A 492 -14.84 21.92 -0.09
N GLU A 493 -13.58 22.33 -0.22
CA GLU A 493 -13.24 23.69 -0.58
C GLU A 493 -13.76 24.03 -2.00
N PRO A 494 -14.36 25.21 -2.24
CA PRO A 494 -15.01 25.52 -3.51
C PRO A 494 -14.13 25.30 -4.74
N ILE A 495 -12.84 25.64 -4.67
CA ILE A 495 -11.90 25.41 -5.79
C ILE A 495 -11.70 23.92 -6.09
N ALA A 496 -11.58 23.08 -5.06
CA ALA A 496 -11.49 21.64 -5.25
C ALA A 496 -12.83 21.05 -5.76
N GLY A 497 -13.95 21.57 -5.27
CA GLY A 497 -15.28 21.23 -5.76
C GLY A 497 -15.44 21.55 -7.25
N ASP A 498 -15.00 22.73 -7.69
CA ASP A 498 -15.07 23.17 -9.08
C ASP A 498 -14.19 22.33 -10.01
N MET A 499 -12.95 22.04 -9.60
CA MET A 499 -12.07 21.09 -10.27
C MET A 499 -12.74 19.72 -10.49
N ILE A 500 -13.39 19.18 -9.45
CA ILE A 500 -14.13 17.91 -9.55
C ILE A 500 -15.31 18.06 -10.52
N LYS A 501 -16.09 19.14 -10.42
CA LYS A 501 -17.23 19.42 -11.32
C LYS A 501 -16.80 19.39 -12.79
N ASN A 502 -15.58 19.85 -13.10
CA ASN A 502 -15.08 19.81 -14.47
C ASN A 502 -14.87 18.37 -14.99
N LEU A 503 -14.28 17.47 -14.18
CA LEU A 503 -14.17 16.04 -14.54
C LEU A 503 -15.54 15.35 -14.63
N VAL A 504 -16.49 15.73 -13.78
CA VAL A 504 -17.87 15.24 -13.86
C VAL A 504 -18.54 15.70 -15.16
N LYS A 505 -18.32 16.96 -15.57
CA LYS A 505 -18.79 17.53 -16.83
C LYS A 505 -18.24 16.75 -18.03
N MET A 506 -16.95 16.42 -18.02
CA MET A 506 -16.33 15.56 -19.04
C MET A 506 -17.10 14.24 -19.19
N GLN A 507 -17.28 13.48 -18.10
CA GLN A 507 -17.97 12.19 -18.20
C GLN A 507 -19.45 12.33 -18.59
N LYS A 508 -20.15 13.38 -18.15
CA LYS A 508 -21.51 13.70 -18.60
C LYS A 508 -21.57 13.90 -20.12
N ILE A 509 -20.61 14.63 -20.69
CA ILE A 509 -20.52 14.84 -22.15
C ILE A 509 -20.26 13.50 -22.85
N LEU A 510 -19.29 12.71 -22.39
CA LEU A 510 -18.94 11.41 -22.99
C LEU A 510 -20.10 10.41 -22.95
N MET A 511 -20.88 10.42 -21.87
CA MET A 511 -22.07 9.59 -21.72
C MET A 511 -23.17 10.03 -22.70
N ARG A 512 -23.43 11.34 -22.80
CA ARG A 512 -24.43 11.90 -23.72
C ARG A 512 -24.12 11.59 -25.19
N ILE A 513 -22.85 11.60 -25.59
CA ILE A 513 -22.45 11.26 -26.97
C ILE A 513 -22.34 9.73 -27.19
N GLY A 514 -22.56 8.91 -26.17
CA GLY A 514 -22.47 7.45 -26.26
C GLY A 514 -21.04 6.89 -26.38
N TYR A 515 -20.02 7.68 -26.03
CA TYR A 515 -18.62 7.24 -26.03
C TYR A 515 -18.28 6.32 -24.85
N ILE A 516 -18.93 6.53 -23.71
CA ILE A 516 -18.96 5.61 -22.57
C ILE A 516 -20.39 5.12 -22.35
N LYS A 517 -20.56 3.93 -21.76
CA LYS A 517 -21.89 3.34 -21.46
C LYS A 517 -22.37 3.62 -20.04
N THR A 518 -21.42 3.85 -19.12
CA THR A 518 -21.67 4.08 -17.69
C THR A 518 -20.63 5.06 -17.15
N TYR A 519 -20.97 5.75 -16.06
CA TYR A 519 -19.99 6.58 -15.34
C TYR A 519 -18.86 5.72 -14.77
N HIS A 520 -17.65 6.22 -14.93
CA HIS A 520 -16.43 5.65 -14.37
C HIS A 520 -16.09 6.30 -13.02
N THR A 521 -14.98 5.86 -12.44
CA THR A 521 -14.34 6.56 -11.33
C THR A 521 -13.99 8.00 -11.72
N LEU A 522 -13.96 8.92 -10.75
CA LEU A 522 -13.81 10.36 -10.98
C LEU A 522 -12.54 10.69 -11.78
N PHE A 523 -11.44 10.05 -11.43
CA PHE A 523 -10.12 10.26 -12.04
C PHE A 523 -9.82 9.33 -13.23
N ALA A 524 -10.86 8.74 -13.84
CA ALA A 524 -10.69 7.89 -15.02
C ALA A 524 -10.17 8.71 -16.22
N LEU A 525 -9.21 8.14 -16.95
CA LEU A 525 -8.55 8.75 -18.10
C LEU A 525 -8.71 7.87 -19.34
N PRO A 526 -8.56 8.42 -20.57
CA PRO A 526 -8.44 7.60 -21.75
C PRO A 526 -7.17 6.73 -21.71
N HIS A 527 -7.15 5.69 -22.52
CA HIS A 527 -5.96 4.85 -22.66
C HIS A 527 -4.85 5.64 -23.37
N MET A 528 -3.65 5.73 -22.79
CA MET A 528 -2.56 6.55 -23.35
C MET A 528 -2.15 6.14 -24.77
N ARG A 529 -2.32 4.86 -25.12
CA ARG A 529 -2.10 4.34 -26.48
C ARG A 529 -3.23 4.61 -27.49
N GLY A 530 -4.29 5.32 -27.10
CA GLY A 530 -5.41 5.68 -27.98
C GLY A 530 -6.48 4.59 -28.16
N ASN A 531 -6.59 3.63 -27.25
CA ASN A 531 -7.73 2.70 -27.22
C ASN A 531 -9.02 3.45 -26.82
N ARG A 532 -10.16 3.00 -27.36
CA ARG A 532 -11.46 3.62 -27.11
C ARG A 532 -11.93 3.42 -25.66
N GLY A 533 -12.56 4.45 -25.10
CA GLY A 533 -13.15 4.45 -23.76
C GLY A 533 -12.26 5.06 -22.67
N LEU A 534 -12.67 4.88 -21.41
CA LEU A 534 -11.94 5.31 -20.21
C LEU A 534 -11.49 4.11 -19.39
N VAL A 535 -10.37 4.27 -18.69
CA VAL A 535 -9.83 3.30 -17.75
C VAL A 535 -10.02 3.83 -16.33
N ASP A 536 -10.64 3.01 -15.47
CA ASP A 536 -10.82 3.36 -14.06
C ASP A 536 -9.49 3.54 -13.33
N SER A 537 -9.40 4.56 -12.48
CA SER A 537 -8.18 4.85 -11.73
C SER A 537 -7.94 3.80 -10.65
N GLY A 538 -6.79 3.11 -10.73
CA GLY A 538 -6.20 2.34 -9.62
C GLY A 538 -5.11 3.14 -8.90
N ASN A 539 -4.44 2.52 -7.92
CA ASN A 539 -3.31 3.15 -7.21
C ASN A 539 -2.16 3.50 -8.16
N ALA A 540 -1.81 2.60 -9.08
CA ALA A 540 -0.77 2.83 -10.07
C ALA A 540 -1.09 4.02 -10.99
N ALA A 541 -2.30 4.06 -11.56
CA ALA A 541 -2.75 5.16 -12.42
C ALA A 541 -2.81 6.50 -11.66
N TYR A 542 -3.25 6.48 -10.40
CA TYR A 542 -3.29 7.67 -9.54
C TYR A 542 -1.88 8.25 -9.34
N ASN A 543 -0.90 7.41 -8.96
CA ASN A 543 0.47 7.88 -8.77
C ASN A 543 1.14 8.29 -10.09
N ARG A 544 0.86 7.60 -11.20
CA ARG A 544 1.37 7.97 -12.53
C ARG A 544 0.96 9.39 -12.91
N ASN A 545 -0.30 9.76 -12.69
CA ASN A 545 -0.78 11.10 -13.06
C ASN A 545 -0.15 12.19 -12.16
N LEU A 546 0.04 11.92 -10.86
CA LEU A 546 0.82 12.79 -9.98
C LEU A 546 2.27 12.91 -10.45
N ASP A 547 2.87 11.82 -10.92
CA ASP A 547 4.23 11.82 -11.44
C ASP A 547 4.35 12.68 -12.70
N ILE A 548 3.43 12.51 -13.66
CA ILE A 548 3.35 13.34 -14.87
C ILE A 548 3.15 14.82 -14.51
N PHE A 549 2.30 15.13 -13.53
CA PHE A 549 2.13 16.50 -13.05
C PHE A 549 3.43 17.08 -12.47
N CYS A 550 4.11 16.32 -11.60
CA CYS A 550 5.38 16.74 -11.01
C CYS A 550 6.49 16.88 -12.05
N ASP A 551 6.48 16.02 -13.07
CA ASP A 551 7.38 16.12 -14.21
C ASP A 551 7.09 17.39 -14.96
N TYR A 552 5.87 17.58 -15.47
CA TYR A 552 5.42 18.76 -16.24
C TYR A 552 5.81 20.10 -15.61
N PHE A 553 5.52 20.31 -14.32
CA PHE A 553 5.78 21.58 -13.61
C PHE A 553 7.19 21.74 -13.03
N GLU A 554 8.11 20.81 -13.29
CA GLU A 554 9.49 20.93 -12.79
C GLU A 554 9.56 21.08 -11.28
N MET A 555 8.86 20.19 -10.58
CA MET A 555 8.90 20.20 -9.12
C MET A 555 10.36 20.08 -8.61
N PRO A 556 10.72 20.77 -7.52
CA PRO A 556 12.10 20.91 -7.11
C PRO A 556 12.82 19.56 -6.95
N VAL A 557 14.12 19.58 -7.28
CA VAL A 557 15.05 18.48 -7.01
C VAL A 557 15.82 18.77 -5.72
N ASN A 558 16.18 17.72 -4.99
CA ASN A 558 17.06 17.83 -3.83
C ASN A 558 18.54 17.89 -4.27
N ALA A 559 19.44 18.05 -3.30
CA ALA A 559 20.90 18.07 -3.54
C ALA A 559 21.46 16.78 -4.16
N LEU A 560 20.70 15.67 -4.13
CA LEU A 560 21.07 14.38 -4.73
C LEU A 560 20.50 14.20 -6.14
N GLY A 561 19.92 15.25 -6.74
CA GLY A 561 19.29 15.18 -8.07
C GLY A 561 17.96 14.41 -8.11
N GLN A 562 17.33 14.16 -6.96
CA GLN A 562 16.06 13.46 -6.87
C GLN A 562 14.89 14.45 -6.82
N ARG A 563 13.80 14.18 -7.54
CA ARG A 563 12.60 15.03 -7.58
C ARG A 563 11.57 14.67 -6.52
N TRP A 564 10.90 15.68 -5.97
CA TRP A 564 9.77 15.50 -5.06
C TRP A 564 8.49 15.07 -5.80
N TYR A 565 8.34 13.76 -6.01
CA TYR A 565 7.08 13.19 -6.48
C TYR A 565 6.10 13.01 -5.32
N LEU A 566 5.04 13.81 -5.32
CA LEU A 566 4.11 13.91 -4.20
C LEU A 566 3.22 12.67 -4.10
N ARG A 567 2.97 12.21 -2.87
CA ARG A 567 2.11 11.04 -2.60
C ARG A 567 0.95 11.40 -1.70
N GLN A 568 -0.18 10.72 -1.88
CA GLN A 568 -1.39 10.99 -1.11
C GLN A 568 -1.20 10.87 0.41
N HIS A 569 -0.34 9.96 0.87
CA HIS A 569 -0.05 9.87 2.30
C HIS A 569 0.68 11.11 2.82
N GLN A 570 1.60 11.68 2.04
CA GLN A 570 2.31 12.91 2.40
C GLN A 570 1.35 14.11 2.39
N MET A 571 0.45 14.20 1.39
CA MET A 571 -0.58 15.25 1.32
C MET A 571 -1.55 15.20 2.51
N ARG A 572 -2.00 14.00 2.88
CA ARG A 572 -2.84 13.79 4.07
C ARG A 572 -2.13 14.18 5.37
N ARG A 573 -0.83 13.87 5.50
CA ARG A 573 -0.02 14.31 6.65
C ARG A 573 0.13 15.83 6.67
N PHE A 574 0.41 16.43 5.52
CA PHE A 574 0.52 17.88 5.37
C PHE A 574 -0.75 18.60 5.85
N PHE A 575 -1.92 18.13 5.44
CA PHE A 575 -3.18 18.68 5.94
C PHE A 575 -3.32 18.57 7.47
N ALA A 576 -2.99 17.42 8.06
CA ALA A 576 -3.08 17.24 9.51
C ALA A 576 -2.16 18.21 10.27
N MET A 577 -0.94 18.43 9.77
CA MET A 577 -0.03 19.44 10.31
C MET A 577 -0.60 20.85 10.15
N LEU A 578 -1.03 21.22 8.95
CA LEU A 578 -1.60 22.55 8.68
C LEU A 578 -2.80 22.84 9.58
N PHE A 579 -3.70 21.88 9.72
CA PHE A 579 -4.87 21.99 10.59
C PHE A 579 -4.47 22.18 12.05
N PHE A 580 -3.46 21.43 12.52
CA PHE A 580 -2.95 21.56 13.89
C PHE A 580 -2.30 22.94 14.13
N TYR A 581 -1.52 23.44 13.17
CA TYR A 581 -0.96 24.80 13.24
C TYR A 581 -2.03 25.89 13.30
N CYS A 582 -3.20 25.66 12.68
CA CYS A 582 -4.28 26.64 12.66
C CYS A 582 -5.24 26.55 13.87
N GLY A 583 -5.33 25.41 14.56
CA GLY A 583 -6.42 25.13 15.52
C GLY A 583 -6.03 24.47 16.83
N SER A 584 -4.73 24.36 17.16
CA SER A 584 -4.19 23.77 18.39
C SER A 584 -4.85 22.43 18.82
N PHE A 585 -4.79 22.05 20.10
CA PHE A 585 -5.35 20.80 20.58
C PHE A 585 -6.88 20.78 20.69
N SER A 586 -7.51 21.94 20.82
CA SER A 586 -8.98 22.07 20.97
C SER A 586 -9.74 21.59 19.73
N SER A 587 -9.06 21.42 18.58
CA SER A 587 -9.63 21.00 17.31
C SER A 587 -9.35 19.54 16.92
N LEU A 588 -8.73 18.73 17.79
CA LEU A 588 -8.32 17.35 17.45
C LEU A 588 -9.48 16.42 17.10
N ASP A 589 -10.65 16.57 17.72
CA ASP A 589 -11.85 15.81 17.35
C ASP A 589 -12.39 16.21 15.97
N THR A 590 -12.30 17.50 15.63
CA THR A 590 -12.63 17.99 14.28
C THR A 590 -11.65 17.42 13.25
N LEU A 591 -10.36 17.37 13.57
CA LEU A 591 -9.36 16.72 12.73
C LEU A 591 -9.63 15.22 12.56
N ARG A 592 -9.94 14.51 13.67
CA ARG A 592 -10.32 13.09 13.67
C ARG A 592 -11.52 12.85 12.75
N TRP A 593 -12.55 13.69 12.89
CA TRP A 593 -13.73 13.67 12.04
C TRP A 593 -13.34 13.91 10.59
N MET A 594 -12.62 14.99 10.25
CA MET A 594 -12.22 15.32 8.88
C MET A 594 -11.41 14.19 8.21
N LEU A 595 -10.46 13.61 8.95
CA LEU A 595 -9.64 12.47 8.52
C LEU A 595 -10.44 11.16 8.38
N GLY A 596 -11.63 11.05 8.98
CA GLY A 596 -12.42 9.82 9.04
C GLY A 596 -11.71 8.71 9.83
N HIS A 597 -11.05 9.09 10.93
CA HIS A 597 -10.45 8.16 11.88
C HIS A 597 -11.49 7.73 12.91
N THR A 598 -11.60 6.42 13.16
CA THR A 598 -12.43 5.87 14.24
C THR A 598 -11.73 6.00 15.59
N ASP A 599 -10.41 5.85 15.61
CA ASP A 599 -9.56 5.91 16.81
C ASP A 599 -8.70 7.18 16.84
N ILE A 600 -8.76 7.89 17.96
CA ILE A 600 -8.01 9.13 18.22
C ILE A 600 -6.50 8.88 18.44
N LYS A 601 -6.09 7.71 18.93
CA LYS A 601 -4.66 7.31 19.02
C LYS A 601 -3.98 7.35 17.66
N HIS A 602 -4.71 7.00 16.60
CA HIS A 602 -4.19 7.13 15.25
C HIS A 602 -3.99 8.58 14.82
N VAL A 603 -4.80 9.54 15.27
CA VAL A 603 -4.57 10.96 14.96
C VAL A 603 -3.34 11.46 15.72
N TRP A 604 -3.22 11.09 17.00
CA TRP A 604 -2.09 11.49 17.84
C TRP A 604 -0.74 10.99 17.32
N ASN A 605 -0.63 9.70 17.01
CA ASN A 605 0.58 9.13 16.41
C ASN A 605 0.95 9.79 15.07
N TYR A 606 -0.04 10.29 14.32
CA TYR A 606 0.24 11.02 13.08
C TYR A 606 0.87 12.38 13.37
N LEU A 607 0.36 13.10 14.38
CA LEU A 607 0.84 14.43 14.76
C LEU A 607 2.22 14.40 15.40
N THR A 608 2.45 13.48 16.35
CA THR A 608 3.74 13.36 17.05
C THR A 608 4.88 12.89 16.13
N GLU A 609 4.57 12.14 15.07
CA GLU A 609 5.56 11.78 14.06
C GLU A 609 5.90 12.90 13.08
N SER A 610 5.07 13.94 12.97
CA SER A 610 5.16 14.95 11.92
C SER A 610 5.48 16.35 12.42
N THR A 611 5.23 16.63 13.69
CA THR A 611 5.33 17.95 14.30
C THR A 611 6.52 18.02 15.25
N GLU A 612 7.22 19.15 15.28
CA GLU A 612 8.34 19.36 16.20
C GLU A 612 7.86 19.43 17.65
N GLY A 613 8.67 18.91 18.58
CA GLY A 613 8.33 18.88 20.00
C GLY A 613 8.05 20.27 20.59
N ALA A 614 8.73 21.31 20.11
CA ALA A 614 8.50 22.69 20.55
C ALA A 614 7.09 23.21 20.20
N ILE A 615 6.59 22.87 19.01
CA ILE A 615 5.25 23.26 18.55
C ILE A 615 4.18 22.48 19.32
N LEU A 616 4.42 21.19 19.57
CA LEU A 616 3.53 20.39 20.41
C LEU A 616 3.48 20.93 21.85
N ALA A 617 4.62 21.36 22.40
CA ALA A 617 4.71 21.95 23.73
C ALA A 617 3.97 23.30 23.81
N SER A 618 4.17 24.21 22.86
CA SER A 618 3.45 25.49 22.80
C SER A 618 1.94 25.29 22.69
N ALA A 619 1.47 24.41 21.81
CA ALA A 619 0.05 24.13 21.69
C ALA A 619 -0.52 23.49 22.98
N ALA A 620 0.27 22.70 23.71
CA ALA A 620 -0.15 22.05 24.95
C ALA A 620 -0.27 23.07 26.09
N ALA A 621 0.68 24.02 26.16
CA ALA A 621 0.63 25.15 27.08
C ALA A 621 -0.60 26.03 26.81
N GLN A 622 -0.86 26.38 25.55
CA GLN A 622 -2.05 27.14 25.16
C GLN A 622 -3.35 26.41 25.56
N HIS A 623 -3.45 25.11 25.27
CA HIS A 623 -4.64 24.33 25.61
C HIS A 623 -4.90 24.27 27.12
N ALA A 624 -3.84 24.10 27.92
CA ALA A 624 -3.94 24.11 29.37
C ALA A 624 -4.34 25.50 29.88
N ALA A 625 -3.74 26.58 29.36
CA ALA A 625 -4.07 27.95 29.71
C ALA A 625 -5.54 28.27 29.45
N GLU A 626 -6.05 27.93 28.25
CA GLU A 626 -7.45 28.14 27.87
C GLU A 626 -8.42 27.39 28.80
N ASN A 627 -8.15 26.11 29.08
CA ASN A 627 -8.99 25.29 29.96
C ASN A 627 -8.99 25.80 31.41
N ILE A 628 -7.82 26.17 31.93
CA ILE A 628 -7.69 26.70 33.30
C ILE A 628 -8.38 28.06 33.41
N HIS A 629 -8.21 28.93 32.41
CA HIS A 629 -8.83 30.25 32.38
C HIS A 629 -10.37 30.19 32.41
N ILE A 630 -10.98 29.21 31.73
CA ILE A 630 -12.45 28.99 31.77
C ILE A 630 -12.92 28.13 32.96
N GLY A 631 -12.03 27.75 33.88
CA GLY A 631 -12.35 27.01 35.10
C GLY A 631 -12.41 25.48 34.95
N ASN A 632 -11.99 24.93 33.81
CA ASN A 632 -11.90 23.48 33.57
C ASN A 632 -10.56 22.92 34.08
N THR A 633 -10.44 22.74 35.39
CA THR A 633 -9.18 22.41 36.08
C THR A 633 -8.99 20.92 36.40
N GLU A 634 -9.99 20.07 36.15
CA GLU A 634 -9.99 18.66 36.60
C GLU A 634 -8.82 17.83 36.07
N ASN A 635 -8.38 18.10 34.83
CA ASN A 635 -7.27 17.39 34.20
C ASN A 635 -5.90 18.06 34.43
N PHE A 636 -5.89 19.23 35.08
CA PHE A 636 -4.71 20.08 35.27
C PHE A 636 -4.38 20.33 36.75
N LYS A 637 -4.88 19.50 37.67
CA LYS A 637 -4.82 19.76 39.12
C LYS A 637 -3.43 20.10 39.62
N GLU A 638 -2.43 19.36 39.17
CA GLU A 638 -1.03 19.56 39.57
C GLU A 638 -0.47 20.89 39.06
N LEU A 639 -0.80 21.25 37.81
CA LEU A 639 -0.44 22.52 37.20
C LEU A 639 -1.16 23.70 37.88
N VAL A 640 -2.42 23.50 38.25
CA VAL A 640 -3.26 24.50 38.92
C VAL A 640 -2.73 24.84 40.32
N GLU A 641 -2.17 23.88 41.05
CA GLU A 641 -1.48 24.13 42.32
C GLU A 641 -0.22 24.99 42.15
N LEU A 642 0.56 24.76 41.07
CA LEU A 642 1.73 25.59 40.76
C LEU A 642 1.33 27.03 40.40
N ILE A 643 0.29 27.18 39.56
CA ILE A 643 -0.27 28.49 39.18
C ILE A 643 -0.80 29.23 40.41
N LYS A 644 -1.55 28.53 41.28
CA LYS A 644 -2.06 29.09 42.54
C LYS A 644 -0.93 29.58 43.45
N LYS A 645 0.16 28.82 43.55
CA LYS A 645 1.35 29.22 44.33
C LYS A 645 2.03 30.46 43.75
N HIS A 646 2.09 30.59 42.43
CA HIS A 646 2.72 31.72 41.75
C HIS A 646 1.88 33.00 41.84
N TYR A 647 0.61 32.93 41.44
CA TYR A 647 -0.28 34.10 41.33
C TYR A 647 -1.11 34.39 42.60
N GLN A 648 -1.03 33.52 43.62
CA GLN A 648 -1.74 33.66 44.91
C GLN A 648 -3.26 33.87 44.76
N THR A 649 -3.86 33.28 43.73
CA THR A 649 -5.30 33.39 43.42
C THR A 649 -5.88 32.04 43.03
N GLU A 650 -7.15 31.83 43.39
CA GLU A 650 -7.97 30.70 42.95
C GLU A 650 -8.93 31.10 41.82
N ASN A 651 -8.97 32.39 41.46
CA ASN A 651 -9.80 32.90 40.38
C ASN A 651 -8.96 33.14 39.12
N TYR A 652 -8.82 32.10 38.30
CA TYR A 652 -7.98 32.08 37.09
C TYR A 652 -8.53 32.94 35.94
N THR A 653 -9.81 33.32 35.98
CA THR A 653 -10.42 34.23 34.98
C THR A 653 -9.82 35.63 35.03
N LEU A 654 -9.19 36.01 36.14
CA LEU A 654 -8.57 37.31 36.35
C LEU A 654 -7.16 37.40 35.75
N ILE A 655 -6.55 36.27 35.39
CA ILE A 655 -5.22 36.21 34.78
C ILE A 655 -5.40 36.17 33.27
N ALA A 656 -4.63 36.97 32.54
CA ALA A 656 -4.68 36.95 31.08
C ALA A 656 -4.27 35.55 30.56
N THR A 657 -5.00 35.02 29.59
CA THR A 657 -4.70 33.68 29.02
C THR A 657 -3.28 33.58 28.46
N SER A 658 -2.76 34.66 27.87
CA SER A 658 -1.38 34.74 27.37
C SER A 658 -0.35 34.65 28.51
N GLU A 659 -0.64 35.23 29.67
CA GLU A 659 0.25 35.20 30.84
C GLU A 659 0.28 33.79 31.47
N LEU A 660 -0.87 33.11 31.50
CA LEU A 660 -0.95 31.69 31.87
C LEU A 660 -0.18 30.81 30.87
N GLU A 661 -0.34 31.06 29.58
CA GLU A 661 0.36 30.32 28.51
C GLU A 661 1.88 30.44 28.65
N ASP A 662 2.40 31.66 28.80
CA ASP A 662 3.84 31.92 28.98
C ASP A 662 4.38 31.19 30.22
N TYR A 663 3.69 31.30 31.36
CA TYR A 663 4.10 30.62 32.59
C TYR A 663 4.09 29.09 32.47
N ILE A 664 3.07 28.52 31.81
CA ILE A 664 2.99 27.08 31.58
C ILE A 664 4.10 26.62 30.63
N ALA A 665 4.41 27.40 29.59
CA ALA A 665 5.49 27.11 28.66
C ALA A 665 6.86 27.10 29.38
N ASP A 666 7.10 28.04 30.29
CA ASP A 666 8.30 28.07 31.12
C ASP A 666 8.43 26.81 31.98
N LEU A 667 7.36 26.41 32.68
CA LEU A 667 7.33 25.17 33.49
C LEU A 667 7.61 23.91 32.66
N MET A 668 7.11 23.85 31.42
CA MET A 668 7.39 22.75 30.50
C MET A 668 8.84 22.76 30.02
N SER A 669 9.41 23.94 29.76
CA SER A 669 10.81 24.09 29.30
C SER A 669 11.83 23.70 30.38
N GLU A 670 11.53 24.01 31.64
CA GLU A 670 12.34 23.61 32.80
C GLU A 670 12.23 22.10 33.08
N GLY A 671 11.19 21.47 32.54
CA GLY A 671 10.86 20.06 32.73
C GLY A 671 10.19 19.79 34.07
N MET A 672 9.53 20.80 34.66
CA MET A 672 8.76 20.68 35.91
C MET A 672 7.39 20.04 35.66
N VAL A 673 6.81 20.30 34.49
CA VAL A 673 5.49 19.81 34.09
C VAL A 673 5.57 19.20 32.70
N GLU A 674 4.90 18.07 32.51
CA GLU A 674 4.63 17.47 31.21
C GLU A 674 3.13 17.52 30.95
N ILE A 675 2.74 18.06 29.80
CA ILE A 675 1.34 18.08 29.36
C ILE A 675 1.23 17.13 28.16
N GLU A 676 0.58 15.99 28.37
CA GLU A 676 0.45 14.94 27.36
C GLU A 676 -0.97 14.37 27.33
N PRO A 677 -1.40 13.78 26.21
CA PRO A 677 -2.67 13.08 26.14
C PRO A 677 -2.61 11.72 26.83
N GLU A 678 -3.60 11.47 27.67
CA GLU A 678 -3.90 10.19 28.27
C GLU A 678 -5.08 9.53 27.54
N PHE A 679 -4.87 8.29 27.12
CA PHE A 679 -5.88 7.51 26.40
C PHE A 679 -6.50 6.45 27.31
N PHE A 680 -7.83 6.42 27.36
CA PHE A 680 -8.59 5.41 28.10
C PHE A 680 -9.67 4.80 27.19
N THR A 681 -10.19 3.63 27.56
CA THR A 681 -11.21 2.92 26.78
C THR A 681 -12.39 2.59 27.68
N ASP A 682 -13.60 2.91 27.24
CA ASP A 682 -14.85 2.55 27.88
C ASP A 682 -15.79 1.81 26.90
N ALA A 683 -17.05 1.59 27.29
CA ALA A 683 -18.04 0.90 26.47
C ALA A 683 -18.36 1.61 25.13
N ASP A 684 -18.12 2.93 25.05
CA ASP A 684 -18.40 3.75 23.87
C ASP A 684 -17.17 3.91 22.95
N GLY A 685 -15.97 3.56 23.44
CA GLY A 685 -14.77 3.45 22.62
C GLY A 685 -13.49 3.97 23.30
N THR A 686 -12.47 4.29 22.50
CA THR A 686 -11.22 4.88 22.99
C THR A 686 -11.33 6.39 22.96
N HIS A 687 -11.08 7.01 24.11
CA HIS A 687 -11.14 8.45 24.34
C HIS A 687 -9.74 9.00 24.68
N MET A 688 -9.63 10.33 24.67
CA MET A 688 -8.40 11.05 24.98
C MET A 688 -8.72 12.23 25.88
N LYS A 689 -7.90 12.43 26.92
CA LYS A 689 -7.88 13.66 27.74
C LYS A 689 -6.46 14.20 27.77
N ILE A 690 -6.31 15.52 27.70
CA ILE A 690 -5.00 16.15 27.91
C ILE A 690 -4.84 16.39 29.40
N VAL A 691 -3.76 15.87 29.97
CA VAL A 691 -3.50 15.92 31.41
C VAL A 691 -2.12 16.54 31.67
N SER A 692 -1.99 17.26 32.78
CA SER A 692 -0.69 17.68 33.30
C SER A 692 -0.14 16.65 34.27
N ARG A 693 1.16 16.34 34.17
CA ARG A 693 1.90 15.49 35.11
C ARG A 693 3.15 16.23 35.60
N LEU A 694 3.43 16.19 36.90
CA LEU A 694 4.67 16.71 37.46
C LEU A 694 5.83 15.79 37.10
N LYS A 695 6.85 16.37 36.50
CA LYS A 695 8.17 15.76 36.40
C LYS A 695 9.03 16.40 37.47
N TYR A 696 9.06 15.80 38.65
CA TYR A 696 10.13 16.10 39.59
C TYR A 696 11.45 15.64 38.96
N LYS A 697 12.22 16.55 38.37
CA LYS A 697 13.67 16.37 38.38
C LYS A 697 14.05 16.40 39.86
N GLU A 698 14.59 15.31 40.39
CA GLU A 698 15.49 15.42 41.54
C GLU A 698 16.53 16.48 41.16
N ALA A 699 16.35 17.68 41.70
CA ALA A 699 17.38 18.70 41.66
C ALA A 699 18.56 18.14 42.47
N ALA A 700 19.69 18.02 41.76
CA ALA A 700 21.06 17.73 42.20
C ALA A 700 21.33 17.51 43.70
#